data_AF-A0A3A6NDW5-F1
#
_entry.id   AF-A0A3A6NDW5-F1
#
_cell.length_a   1.000
_cell.length_b   1.000
_cell.length_c   1.000
_cell.angle_alpha   90.00
_cell.angle_beta   90.00
_cell.angle_gamma   90.00
#
_symmetry.space_group_name_H-M   'P 1'
#
loop_
_entity.id
_entity.type
_entity.pdbx_description
1 polymer ?
#
loop_
_entity_poly.entity_id
_entity_poly.type
_entity_poly.pdbx_seq_one_letter_code
_entity_poly.pdbx_strand_id
1 'polypeptide(L)'
;MKWIKFIFLIVMIMSLAGCEDPVEPIVTPPIPTEPVPTEPIPTEPIPTDPVITPWEMLVSDSSTLSTITSDDFSQKTLYELEIMEDQVTQKTYLAYRLISWFTDELSSVEGFIIEGTTTEYYVQHLSSIYLIVGEKNEEETILYPHEALFITRLSDDHFEKMVLSPSKLSIRQMNPETAIYYIDYSSITGRYDHHTSLRAVQGIINRDEPRLLTLSSGNPYYKKSDEAWLSILEDEGYDLIELSSLEEVIYTFKGKFQGIITFKDRFKSYNGWVAGEPDFASMMASLTDYAPVPFGTQQLISELTGLPIVDSFVVNGHTVSGNISDYLDSEGVISAYDSYALVFNKFRQAFNRSAYMSLTSEVSDYAVSEKMMFFDLKATQSERDNLLSRQINAYFDQNNLYFQVYGWVDHESSALDFISSYGGLIDVVGSGNLSLLSRLPIDQETFTQKAVDSATYNPEKKYVTFFASESDTIKVGVAFQHGAWFDPYRGMVKINWGLISDMSVEFPFAYRYFIDTATENDYFYSGGGSAIGFVDIDSQMNYLSRDAIADANKYYMEIADQQLIDMYNDKYISTDLFEKSVLGSYLNRSDVLGAFARIHDGNTSIRVESWSSIPVYNRWTNFYPRRSSSGDVAYLAMDKMSDYRYEQDLSSDYWFIQSTLANTLDAIHYDLFVQENGDRYRVTFEDGSIHLKTIINGVETVLSSKVYNTATRNIKLSIDHSTPLDQYTRIKLYVNDLKIFEYFDAENHFTEGGYAIETEGITTDVVTNLQGTRFSMAEQIFNSIVNDNNHFILAYYGFVGTEEYTLAQYRTEPGIGGVISLSPTDFYKIKLLLDLHYPGEYEIVNAREFMEFAVTYQQYYGTLR
;
A
#
# COMPACT_ATOMS: atom_id res chain seq x y z
N MET A 1 -16.86 36.66 23.38
CA MET A 1 -17.35 35.40 24.00
C MET A 1 -18.61 35.51 24.87
N LYS A 2 -18.87 36.59 25.64
CA LYS A 2 -20.12 36.71 26.42
C LYS A 2 -21.40 36.96 25.59
N TRP A 3 -21.27 37.49 24.37
CA TRP A 3 -22.40 37.76 23.47
C TRP A 3 -22.92 36.51 22.73
N ILE A 4 -22.05 35.54 22.43
CA ILE A 4 -22.43 34.29 21.75
C ILE A 4 -23.21 33.36 22.70
N LYS A 5 -22.85 33.34 23.99
CA LYS A 5 -23.60 32.61 25.04
C LYS A 5 -25.01 33.17 25.28
N PHE A 6 -25.28 34.44 24.94
CA PHE A 6 -26.61 35.04 25.09
C PHE A 6 -27.54 34.67 23.93
N ILE A 7 -27.01 34.52 22.71
CA ILE A 7 -27.78 34.10 21.53
C ILE A 7 -28.18 32.62 21.65
N PHE A 8 -27.29 31.76 22.16
CA PHE A 8 -27.59 30.34 22.38
C PHE A 8 -28.70 30.11 23.43
N LEU A 9 -28.78 30.96 24.47
CA LEU A 9 -29.82 30.85 25.49
C LEU A 9 -31.20 31.29 24.98
N ILE A 10 -31.26 32.23 24.02
CA ILE A 10 -32.52 32.69 23.41
C ILE A 10 -33.10 31.65 22.44
N VAL A 11 -32.23 30.97 21.68
CA VAL A 11 -32.67 29.89 20.78
C VAL A 11 -33.22 28.70 21.57
N MET A 12 -32.63 28.37 22.72
CA MET A 12 -33.06 27.23 23.53
C MET A 12 -34.39 27.46 24.28
N ILE A 13 -34.75 28.71 24.58
CA ILE A 13 -36.01 29.06 25.26
C ILE A 13 -37.20 29.04 24.26
N MET A 14 -36.97 29.25 22.97
CA MET A 14 -38.04 29.19 21.97
C MET A 14 -38.42 27.75 21.56
N SER A 15 -37.62 26.74 21.89
CA SER A 15 -37.86 25.34 21.53
C SER A 15 -38.72 24.56 22.53
N LEU A 16 -39.09 25.15 23.68
CA LEU A 16 -39.71 24.42 24.80
C LEU A 16 -41.13 24.88 25.19
N ALA A 17 -41.82 25.64 24.34
CA ALA A 17 -43.20 26.05 24.59
C ALA A 17 -44.10 25.82 23.38
N GLY A 18 -44.91 24.77 23.42
CA GLY A 18 -46.02 24.58 22.47
C GLY A 18 -46.62 23.18 22.48
N CYS A 19 -47.48 22.90 23.46
CA CYS A 19 -48.35 21.72 23.54
C CYS A 19 -49.59 21.88 22.63
N GLU A 20 -50.15 20.74 22.25
CA GLU A 20 -51.19 20.42 21.25
C GLU A 20 -52.54 21.17 21.34
N ASP A 21 -53.19 21.39 20.18
CA ASP A 21 -54.63 21.07 19.91
C ASP A 21 -55.03 21.38 18.42
N PRO A 22 -56.20 20.91 17.91
CA PRO A 22 -56.27 20.09 16.69
C PRO A 22 -56.61 20.80 15.36
N VAL A 23 -56.42 20.01 14.29
CA VAL A 23 -56.53 20.30 12.85
C VAL A 23 -57.95 20.70 12.38
N GLU A 24 -58.02 21.75 11.56
CA GLU A 24 -59.02 21.93 10.49
C GLU A 24 -58.35 22.43 9.19
N PRO A 25 -58.88 22.12 7.99
CA PRO A 25 -58.13 22.10 6.74
C PRO A 25 -58.10 23.46 6.05
N ILE A 26 -56.91 23.92 5.66
CA ILE A 26 -56.75 25.14 4.86
C ILE A 26 -56.69 24.80 3.37
N VAL A 27 -57.67 25.37 2.67
CA VAL A 27 -57.90 25.40 1.23
C VAL A 27 -56.76 26.15 0.52
N THR A 28 -56.18 25.53 -0.51
CA THR A 28 -55.21 26.16 -1.43
C THR A 28 -55.94 26.99 -2.48
N PRO A 29 -55.57 28.27 -2.73
CA PRO A 29 -56.05 29.02 -3.88
C PRO A 29 -55.25 28.67 -5.16
N PRO A 30 -55.85 28.81 -6.35
CA PRO A 30 -55.28 28.30 -7.59
C PRO A 30 -54.20 29.23 -8.16
N ILE A 31 -53.21 28.59 -8.82
CA ILE A 31 -52.13 29.23 -9.57
C ILE A 31 -52.72 29.97 -10.80
N PRO A 32 -52.43 31.27 -11.01
CA PRO A 32 -52.78 31.96 -12.24
C PRO A 32 -51.83 31.57 -13.38
N THR A 33 -52.42 31.17 -14.50
CA THR A 33 -51.76 30.98 -15.79
C THR A 33 -51.92 32.26 -16.61
N GLU A 34 -50.82 32.99 -16.84
CA GLU A 34 -50.73 33.94 -17.96
C GLU A 34 -49.38 33.82 -18.67
N PRO A 35 -49.34 33.93 -20.01
CA PRO A 35 -48.15 33.73 -20.82
C PRO A 35 -47.31 35.01 -20.90
N VAL A 36 -45.99 34.86 -20.77
CA VAL A 36 -45.03 35.97 -20.96
C VAL A 36 -44.86 36.23 -22.47
N PRO A 37 -44.91 37.50 -22.94
CA PRO A 37 -44.69 37.83 -24.35
C PRO A 37 -43.19 37.85 -24.71
N THR A 38 -42.88 37.31 -25.88
CA THR A 38 -41.55 37.37 -26.51
C THR A 38 -41.39 38.68 -27.30
N GLU A 39 -40.40 39.50 -26.94
CA GLU A 39 -39.86 40.54 -27.81
C GLU A 39 -38.54 40.07 -28.48
N PRO A 40 -38.27 40.49 -29.73
CA PRO A 40 -37.12 40.04 -30.49
C PRO A 40 -35.85 40.83 -30.15
N ILE A 41 -34.75 40.11 -29.91
CA ILE A 41 -33.43 40.66 -29.60
C ILE A 41 -32.76 41.18 -30.91
N PRO A 42 -32.06 42.32 -30.90
CA PRO A 42 -31.35 42.84 -32.07
C PRO A 42 -30.11 42.01 -32.44
N THR A 43 -29.95 41.73 -33.73
CA THR A 43 -28.78 41.08 -34.33
C THR A 43 -27.66 42.08 -34.62
N GLU A 44 -26.56 42.00 -33.86
CA GLU A 44 -25.22 42.36 -34.34
C GLU A 44 -24.31 41.13 -34.29
N PRO A 45 -23.37 40.97 -35.24
CA PRO A 45 -22.61 39.73 -35.39
C PRO A 45 -21.47 39.64 -34.37
N ILE A 46 -21.46 38.52 -33.64
CA ILE A 46 -20.34 38.05 -32.83
C ILE A 46 -19.20 37.64 -33.78
N PRO A 47 -17.92 37.96 -33.48
CA PRO A 47 -16.79 37.47 -34.27
C PRO A 47 -16.73 35.94 -34.23
N THR A 48 -16.74 35.32 -35.40
CA THR A 48 -16.53 33.87 -35.54
C THR A 48 -15.06 33.55 -35.31
N ASP A 49 -14.76 32.80 -34.25
CA ASP A 49 -13.54 31.99 -34.16
C ASP A 49 -13.47 31.01 -35.34
N PRO A 50 -12.28 30.66 -35.84
CA PRO A 50 -12.14 29.82 -37.02
C PRO A 50 -12.65 28.40 -36.73
N VAL A 51 -13.66 28.00 -37.50
CA VAL A 51 -14.14 26.61 -37.59
C VAL A 51 -13.01 25.77 -38.18
N ILE A 52 -12.36 24.96 -37.35
CA ILE A 52 -11.51 23.87 -37.82
C ILE A 52 -12.45 22.76 -38.31
N THR A 53 -12.57 22.62 -39.63
CA THR A 53 -13.25 21.47 -40.22
C THR A 53 -12.42 20.20 -39.98
N PRO A 54 -13.04 19.08 -39.57
CA PRO A 54 -12.34 17.80 -39.49
C PRO A 54 -11.84 17.43 -40.89
N TRP A 55 -10.58 17.01 -41.00
CA TRP A 55 -10.08 16.37 -42.21
C TRP A 55 -10.62 14.93 -42.27
N GLU A 56 -11.44 14.63 -43.28
CA GLU A 56 -11.75 13.24 -43.65
C GLU A 56 -10.59 12.68 -44.47
N MET A 57 -9.93 11.65 -43.96
CA MET A 57 -8.97 10.87 -44.73
C MET A 57 -9.75 9.85 -45.59
N LEU A 58 -9.87 10.12 -46.88
CA LEU A 58 -10.39 9.17 -47.86
C LEU A 58 -9.36 8.04 -48.04
N VAL A 59 -9.67 6.87 -47.47
CA VAL A 59 -8.90 5.64 -47.71
C VAL A 59 -9.24 5.14 -49.11
N SER A 60 -8.35 5.38 -50.07
CA SER A 60 -8.41 4.77 -51.39
C SER A 60 -7.72 3.41 -51.37
N ASP A 61 -8.49 2.39 -51.78
CA ASP A 61 -8.10 1.03 -52.16
C ASP A 61 -7.85 0.02 -51.01
N SER A 62 -8.87 -0.79 -50.73
CA SER A 62 -8.91 -1.83 -49.70
C SER A 62 -8.46 -3.21 -50.23
N SER A 63 -7.49 -3.28 -51.14
CA SER A 63 -7.21 -4.53 -51.87
C SER A 63 -5.91 -5.27 -51.53
N THR A 64 -5.09 -4.82 -50.56
CA THR A 64 -3.86 -5.55 -50.18
C THR A 64 -3.53 -5.57 -48.68
N LEU A 65 -4.53 -5.73 -47.80
CA LEU A 65 -4.28 -6.11 -46.41
C LEU A 65 -4.50 -7.61 -46.25
N SER A 66 -3.43 -8.39 -46.35
CA SER A 66 -3.42 -9.75 -45.81
C SER A 66 -3.51 -9.65 -44.29
N THR A 67 -4.53 -10.27 -43.71
CA THR A 67 -4.66 -10.45 -42.26
C THR A 67 -3.46 -11.26 -41.78
N ILE A 68 -2.56 -10.63 -41.02
CA ILE A 68 -1.47 -11.32 -40.32
C ILE A 68 -2.08 -11.85 -39.01
N THR A 69 -2.02 -13.17 -38.81
CA THR A 69 -2.51 -13.83 -37.59
C THR A 69 -1.37 -13.95 -36.57
N SER A 70 -1.71 -14.07 -35.28
CA SER A 70 -0.77 -14.15 -34.14
C SER A 70 0.34 -15.19 -34.31
N ASP A 71 0.11 -16.23 -35.10
CA ASP A 71 1.09 -17.32 -35.31
C ASP A 71 2.33 -16.87 -36.10
N ASP A 72 2.24 -15.79 -36.88
CA ASP A 72 3.36 -15.25 -37.68
C ASP A 72 4.43 -14.51 -36.84
N PHE A 73 4.14 -14.18 -35.57
CA PHE A 73 5.08 -13.50 -34.67
C PHE A 73 6.09 -14.44 -34.01
N SER A 74 5.85 -15.75 -34.03
CA SER A 74 6.66 -16.71 -33.26
C SER A 74 8.03 -17.03 -33.88
N GLN A 75 8.31 -16.62 -35.13
CA GLN A 75 9.54 -17.02 -35.83
C GLN A 75 10.25 -15.92 -36.64
N LYS A 76 9.97 -14.63 -36.40
CA LYS A 76 10.71 -13.54 -37.08
C LYS A 76 11.42 -12.62 -36.09
N THR A 77 12.75 -12.67 -36.14
CA THR A 77 13.62 -11.63 -35.61
C THR A 77 13.32 -10.34 -36.36
N LEU A 78 12.96 -9.28 -35.63
CA LEU A 78 12.54 -7.99 -36.18
C LEU A 78 13.74 -7.31 -36.85
N TYR A 79 13.90 -7.54 -38.16
CA TYR A 79 14.79 -6.75 -38.99
C TYR A 79 13.95 -6.12 -40.11
N GLU A 80 14.05 -4.80 -40.19
CA GLU A 80 13.50 -3.90 -41.22
C GLU A 80 11.99 -3.62 -41.19
N LEU A 81 11.66 -2.40 -40.77
CA LEU A 81 10.40 -1.73 -41.12
C LEU A 81 10.72 -0.77 -42.28
N GLU A 82 10.65 -1.25 -43.51
CA GLU A 82 10.87 -0.43 -44.72
C GLU A 82 9.56 0.27 -45.11
N ILE A 83 9.47 1.58 -44.88
CA ILE A 83 8.33 2.40 -45.32
C ILE A 83 8.62 2.87 -46.75
N MET A 84 7.83 2.42 -47.72
CA MET A 84 7.98 2.82 -49.12
C MET A 84 7.70 4.32 -49.33
N GLU A 85 8.66 5.01 -49.95
CA GLU A 85 8.73 6.47 -50.09
C GLU A 85 7.62 7.12 -50.95
N ASP A 86 6.76 6.36 -51.62
CA ASP A 86 5.92 6.86 -52.71
C ASP A 86 4.48 7.26 -52.31
N GLN A 87 4.13 7.27 -51.02
CA GLN A 87 2.77 7.61 -50.55
C GLN A 87 2.69 8.65 -49.41
N VAL A 88 3.79 9.30 -49.00
CA VAL A 88 3.74 10.28 -47.89
C VAL A 88 4.33 11.62 -48.32
N THR A 89 3.48 12.56 -48.72
CA THR A 89 3.87 13.92 -49.19
C THR A 89 4.30 14.88 -48.06
N GLN A 90 4.38 14.44 -46.81
CA GLN A 90 4.97 15.19 -45.70
C GLN A 90 5.89 14.27 -44.90
N LYS A 91 7.19 14.58 -44.89
CA LYS A 91 8.21 13.81 -44.19
C LYS A 91 8.05 13.97 -42.68
N THR A 92 7.33 13.06 -42.05
CA THR A 92 7.37 12.88 -40.59
C THR A 92 8.68 12.18 -40.25
N TYR A 93 9.64 12.91 -39.68
CA TYR A 93 10.84 12.30 -39.11
C TYR A 93 10.60 12.02 -37.62
N LEU A 94 10.87 10.77 -37.23
CA LEU A 94 10.98 10.32 -35.84
C LEU A 94 12.33 10.80 -35.29
N ALA A 95 12.37 11.74 -34.35
CA ALA A 95 13.61 12.10 -33.66
C ALA A 95 13.62 11.47 -32.26
N TYR A 96 14.52 10.50 -32.06
CA TYR A 96 14.82 9.90 -30.76
C TYR A 96 15.71 10.84 -29.95
N ARG A 97 15.32 11.17 -28.72
CA ARG A 97 16.26 11.71 -27.72
C ARG A 97 16.73 10.56 -26.83
N LEU A 98 17.85 9.93 -27.21
CA LEU A 98 18.64 9.14 -26.28
C LEU A 98 19.41 10.12 -25.39
N ILE A 99 19.06 10.20 -24.11
CA ILE A 99 19.92 10.85 -23.13
C ILE A 99 21.14 9.93 -22.96
N SER A 100 22.29 10.40 -23.42
CA SER A 100 23.57 9.72 -23.28
C SER A 100 24.05 9.79 -21.84
N TRP A 101 23.97 8.70 -21.07
CA TRP A 101 24.86 8.49 -19.91
C TRP A 101 25.84 7.37 -20.24
N PHE A 102 27.12 7.73 -20.24
CA PHE A 102 28.24 6.79 -20.28
C PHE A 102 28.22 5.93 -19.02
N THR A 103 28.22 4.61 -19.17
CA THR A 103 29.14 3.74 -18.43
C THR A 103 29.43 2.49 -19.22
N ASP A 104 30.72 2.23 -19.35
CA ASP A 104 31.35 1.07 -19.95
C ASP A 104 30.90 -0.28 -19.33
N GLU A 105 31.03 -1.32 -20.18
CA GLU A 105 31.16 -2.76 -19.91
C GLU A 105 29.91 -3.68 -19.86
N LEU A 106 29.54 -4.12 -21.09
CA LEU A 106 29.41 -5.53 -21.57
C LEU A 106 28.43 -6.48 -20.83
N SER A 107 27.31 -6.84 -21.44
CA SER A 107 27.23 -7.98 -22.39
C SER A 107 25.97 -7.92 -23.29
N SER A 108 26.05 -8.64 -24.40
CA SER A 108 25.38 -8.45 -25.70
C SER A 108 23.91 -8.85 -25.81
N VAL A 109 23.10 -7.97 -26.43
CA VAL A 109 21.92 -8.34 -27.23
C VAL A 109 22.01 -7.57 -28.56
N GLU A 110 21.88 -8.27 -29.68
CA GLU A 110 21.92 -7.69 -31.03
C GLU A 110 20.60 -6.97 -31.35
N GLY A 111 20.73 -5.74 -31.88
CA GLY A 111 19.75 -5.23 -32.86
C GLY A 111 19.06 -3.92 -32.51
N PHE A 112 19.73 -2.78 -32.72
CA PHE A 112 19.13 -1.54 -33.26
C PHE A 112 20.25 -0.71 -33.93
N ILE A 113 19.98 -0.14 -35.12
CA ILE A 113 20.88 0.81 -35.81
C ILE A 113 20.14 2.14 -35.91
N ILE A 114 20.75 3.22 -35.42
CA ILE A 114 20.23 4.58 -35.56
C ILE A 114 20.97 5.25 -36.72
N GLU A 115 20.30 5.47 -37.84
CA GLU A 115 20.89 6.23 -38.95
C GLU A 115 20.85 7.74 -38.67
N GLY A 116 22.02 8.38 -38.66
CA GLY A 116 22.13 9.84 -38.57
C GLY A 116 23.39 10.38 -37.88
N THR A 117 24.14 9.52 -37.18
CA THR A 117 25.44 9.87 -36.60
C THR A 117 26.47 8.82 -37.03
N THR A 118 27.72 9.22 -37.28
CA THR A 118 28.80 8.34 -37.76
C THR A 118 29.33 7.37 -36.67
N THR A 119 28.56 7.16 -35.61
CA THR A 119 28.97 6.40 -34.42
C THR A 119 27.83 5.48 -34.02
N GLU A 120 28.11 4.17 -33.94
CA GLU A 120 27.16 3.19 -33.44
C GLU A 120 26.98 3.35 -31.92
N TYR A 121 25.74 3.29 -31.45
CA TYR A 121 25.40 3.30 -30.02
C TYR A 121 24.46 2.13 -29.71
N TYR A 122 24.71 1.44 -28.59
CA TYR A 122 23.97 0.27 -28.15
C TYR A 122 23.16 0.61 -26.89
N VAL A 123 21.87 0.26 -26.85
CA VAL A 123 20.96 0.54 -25.73
C VAL A 123 20.51 -0.76 -25.09
N GLN A 124 20.75 -0.95 -23.79
CA GLN A 124 20.51 -2.23 -23.09
C GLN A 124 19.10 -2.39 -22.52
N HIS A 125 18.35 -1.31 -22.27
CA HIS A 125 16.99 -1.36 -21.73
C HIS A 125 16.16 -0.18 -22.26
N LEU A 126 15.01 -0.46 -22.87
CA LEU A 126 14.00 0.56 -23.21
C LEU A 126 12.97 0.60 -22.08
N SER A 127 13.15 1.47 -21.09
CA SER A 127 12.11 1.71 -20.08
C SER A 127 11.13 2.83 -20.49
N SER A 128 11.50 3.66 -21.48
CA SER A 128 10.68 4.74 -22.05
C SER A 128 11.15 5.07 -23.47
N ILE A 129 10.22 5.23 -24.42
CA ILE A 129 10.49 5.79 -25.77
C ILE A 129 9.84 7.17 -25.85
N TYR A 130 10.62 8.20 -26.17
CA TYR A 130 10.14 9.56 -26.37
C TYR A 130 10.06 9.89 -27.87
N LEU A 131 8.91 10.34 -28.35
CA LEU A 131 8.68 10.68 -29.76
C LEU A 131 8.77 12.20 -29.99
N ILE A 132 9.93 12.72 -30.40
CA ILE A 132 9.99 14.14 -30.79
C ILE A 132 9.61 14.26 -32.26
N VAL A 133 8.45 14.88 -32.52
CA VAL A 133 8.05 15.32 -33.86
C VAL A 133 8.60 16.73 -34.09
N GLY A 134 8.99 17.09 -35.31
CA GLY A 134 9.39 18.44 -35.69
C GLY A 134 9.05 18.70 -37.15
N GLU A 135 8.91 19.97 -37.53
CA GLU A 135 8.66 20.34 -38.93
C GLU A 135 9.99 20.59 -39.63
N LYS A 136 10.22 19.94 -40.78
CA LYS A 136 11.39 20.19 -41.62
C LYS A 136 10.97 20.95 -42.86
N ASN A 137 11.48 22.16 -42.99
CA ASN A 137 11.38 22.92 -44.24
C ASN A 137 12.68 22.68 -45.04
N GLU A 138 12.70 23.00 -46.33
CA GLU A 138 13.80 22.62 -47.24
C GLU A 138 15.21 23.09 -46.80
N GLU A 139 15.31 24.05 -45.88
CA GLU A 139 16.58 24.63 -45.42
C GLU A 139 16.81 24.57 -43.89
N GLU A 140 15.82 24.18 -43.07
CA GLU A 140 15.96 24.18 -41.61
C GLU A 140 15.03 23.16 -40.93
N THR A 141 15.55 22.45 -39.92
CA THR A 141 14.73 21.62 -39.02
C THR A 141 14.24 22.50 -37.88
N ILE A 142 12.94 22.80 -37.85
CA ILE A 142 12.32 23.52 -36.74
C ILE A 142 11.87 22.44 -35.74
N LEU A 143 12.67 22.27 -34.67
CA LEU A 143 12.22 21.52 -33.50
C LEU A 143 11.05 22.28 -32.88
N TYR A 144 9.94 21.60 -32.58
CA TYR A 144 8.89 22.23 -31.79
C TYR A 144 9.49 22.72 -30.47
N PRO A 145 9.14 23.94 -30.00
CA PRO A 145 9.56 24.39 -28.67
C PRO A 145 9.14 23.36 -27.62
N HIS A 146 9.80 23.34 -26.45
CA HIS A 146 9.54 22.37 -25.37
C HIS A 146 8.04 22.23 -25.00
N GLU A 147 7.29 23.30 -25.30
CA GLU A 147 5.86 23.49 -25.16
C GLU A 147 5.00 22.63 -26.10
N ALA A 148 5.54 22.07 -27.18
CA ALA A 148 4.85 21.29 -28.20
C ALA A 148 5.54 19.94 -28.48
N LEU A 149 6.22 19.41 -27.45
CA LEU A 149 6.78 18.07 -27.47
C LEU A 149 5.69 17.01 -27.29
N PHE A 150 5.74 15.98 -28.13
CA PHE A 150 4.92 14.78 -27.99
C PHE A 150 5.65 13.82 -27.05
N ILE A 151 5.13 13.64 -25.85
CA ILE A 151 5.73 12.73 -24.87
C ILE A 151 4.64 11.73 -24.48
N THR A 152 4.87 10.47 -24.84
CA THR A 152 4.09 9.34 -24.32
C THR A 152 5.10 8.35 -23.77
N ARG A 153 4.89 7.89 -22.53
CA ARG A 153 5.66 6.79 -21.97
C ARG A 153 5.06 5.52 -22.56
N LEU A 154 5.76 4.89 -23.50
CA LEU A 154 5.32 3.62 -24.07
C LEU A 154 5.77 2.49 -23.14
N SER A 155 4.82 1.88 -22.42
CA SER A 155 4.96 0.52 -21.90
C SER A 155 4.61 -0.49 -23.00
N ASP A 156 5.12 -1.72 -22.91
CA ASP A 156 4.95 -2.77 -23.93
C ASP A 156 3.47 -2.99 -24.33
N ASP A 157 2.55 -3.03 -23.37
CA ASP A 157 1.11 -3.21 -23.62
C ASP A 157 0.47 -2.02 -24.36
N HIS A 158 0.96 -0.79 -24.12
CA HIS A 158 0.46 0.41 -24.78
C HIS A 158 0.98 0.50 -26.21
N PHE A 159 2.21 0.05 -26.45
CA PHE A 159 2.79 -0.07 -27.78
C PHE A 159 2.01 -1.06 -28.65
N GLU A 160 1.68 -2.24 -28.12
CA GLU A 160 0.91 -3.25 -28.85
C GLU A 160 -0.49 -2.74 -29.21
N LYS A 161 -1.18 -2.05 -28.28
CA LYS A 161 -2.47 -1.39 -28.56
C LYS A 161 -2.36 -0.24 -29.56
N MET A 162 -1.28 0.54 -29.54
CA MET A 162 -1.01 1.60 -30.52
C MET A 162 -0.77 1.03 -31.92
N VAL A 163 -0.02 -0.06 -32.03
CA VAL A 163 0.24 -0.76 -33.30
C VAL A 163 -1.06 -1.35 -33.86
N LEU A 164 -1.93 -1.88 -33.00
CA LEU A 164 -3.22 -2.46 -33.40
C LEU A 164 -4.30 -1.41 -33.71
N SER A 165 -4.16 -0.14 -33.26
CA SER A 165 -5.12 0.94 -33.50
C SER A 165 -4.47 2.35 -33.53
N PRO A 166 -3.77 2.71 -34.63
CA PRO A 166 -2.96 3.94 -34.72
C PRO A 166 -3.75 5.26 -34.67
N SER A 167 -5.08 5.21 -34.82
CA SER A 167 -5.94 6.39 -34.99
C SER A 167 -6.24 7.20 -33.72
N LYS A 168 -5.59 6.89 -32.59
CA LYS A 168 -5.77 7.56 -31.29
C LYS A 168 -4.54 8.35 -30.81
N LEU A 169 -3.68 8.82 -31.72
CA LEU A 169 -2.67 9.82 -31.37
C LEU A 169 -3.35 11.19 -31.22
N SER A 170 -3.88 11.48 -30.04
CA SER A 170 -4.26 12.84 -29.65
C SER A 170 -3.00 13.64 -29.33
N ILE A 171 -2.85 14.83 -29.92
CA ILE A 171 -1.85 15.81 -29.50
C ILE A 171 -2.15 16.19 -28.05
N ARG A 172 -1.36 15.68 -27.11
CA ARG A 172 -1.43 16.10 -25.72
C ARG A 172 -0.28 17.06 -25.47
N GLN A 173 -0.58 18.35 -25.49
CA GLN A 173 0.36 19.39 -25.10
C GLN A 173 0.54 19.30 -23.59
N MET A 174 1.70 18.85 -23.12
CA MET A 174 1.99 18.82 -21.68
C MET A 174 1.89 20.22 -21.12
N ASN A 175 1.22 20.37 -19.99
CA ASN A 175 1.16 21.64 -19.27
C ASN A 175 2.07 21.58 -18.03
N PRO A 176 3.29 22.16 -18.07
CA PRO A 176 4.22 22.13 -16.95
C PRO A 176 3.65 22.73 -15.65
N GLU A 177 2.66 23.63 -15.75
CA GLU A 177 2.00 24.27 -14.62
C GLU A 177 1.08 23.32 -13.85
N THR A 178 0.58 22.26 -14.48
CA THR A 178 -0.32 21.27 -13.86
C THR A 178 0.24 19.84 -13.85
N ALA A 179 1.44 19.64 -14.40
CA ALA A 179 2.09 18.34 -14.42
C ALA A 179 2.55 17.89 -13.02
N ILE A 180 2.51 16.57 -12.81
CA ILE A 180 3.13 15.89 -11.68
C ILE A 180 4.52 15.45 -12.14
N TYR A 181 5.54 15.94 -11.44
CA TYR A 181 6.90 15.50 -11.65
C TYR A 181 7.18 14.27 -10.80
N TYR A 182 8.04 13.38 -11.27
CA TYR A 182 8.46 12.21 -10.50
C TYR A 182 9.97 12.00 -10.53
N ILE A 183 10.52 11.40 -9.49
CA ILE A 183 11.94 11.06 -9.39
C ILE A 183 12.13 9.70 -8.73
N ASP A 184 13.04 8.89 -9.27
CA ASP A 184 13.42 7.61 -8.68
C ASP A 184 14.47 7.80 -7.58
N TYR A 185 14.30 7.14 -6.43
CA TYR A 185 15.27 7.18 -5.33
C TYR A 185 16.67 6.70 -5.73
N SER A 186 16.79 5.84 -6.74
CA SER A 186 18.09 5.44 -7.32
C SER A 186 18.84 6.58 -7.99
N SER A 187 18.14 7.67 -8.36
CA SER A 187 18.72 8.91 -8.86
C SER A 187 19.28 9.81 -7.75
N ILE A 188 19.11 9.42 -6.48
CA ILE A 188 19.59 10.14 -5.32
C ILE A 188 20.75 9.35 -4.68
N THR A 189 21.76 10.07 -4.19
CA THR A 189 22.82 9.48 -3.38
C THR A 189 22.21 8.68 -2.21
N GLY A 190 22.53 7.38 -2.11
CA GLY A 190 22.02 6.46 -1.09
C GLY A 190 22.48 6.74 0.34
N ARG A 191 22.20 7.94 0.85
CA ARG A 191 22.52 8.43 2.20
C ARG A 191 21.30 9.13 2.78
N TYR A 192 21.14 9.01 4.10
CA TYR A 192 19.98 9.56 4.80
C TYR A 192 19.84 11.07 4.59
N ASP A 193 20.92 11.84 4.63
CA ASP A 193 20.88 13.30 4.40
C ASP A 193 20.27 13.70 3.04
N HIS A 194 20.59 12.97 1.97
CA HIS A 194 20.03 13.24 0.64
C HIS A 194 18.56 12.79 0.54
N HIS A 195 18.23 11.62 1.07
CA HIS A 195 16.85 11.12 1.08
C HIS A 195 15.93 12.03 1.90
N THR A 196 16.38 12.49 3.06
CA THR A 196 15.67 13.43 3.92
C THR A 196 15.55 14.82 3.28
N SER A 197 16.58 15.28 2.55
CA SER A 197 16.48 16.50 1.73
C SER A 197 15.37 16.39 0.69
N LEU A 198 15.33 15.29 -0.07
CA LEU A 198 14.29 15.07 -1.08
C LEU A 198 12.88 15.02 -0.46
N ARG A 199 12.70 14.31 0.66
CA ARG A 199 11.40 14.25 1.37
C ARG A 199 10.95 15.62 1.85
N ALA A 200 11.85 16.41 2.43
CA ALA A 200 11.51 17.77 2.87
C ALA A 200 11.18 18.70 1.69
N VAL A 201 11.95 18.63 0.61
CA VAL A 201 11.69 19.32 -0.65
C VAL A 201 10.33 18.93 -1.22
N GLN A 202 9.99 17.63 -1.23
CA GLN A 202 8.70 17.11 -1.66
C GLN A 202 7.56 17.68 -0.81
N GLY A 203 7.69 17.66 0.52
CA GLY A 203 6.68 18.22 1.42
C GLY A 203 6.42 19.71 1.22
N ILE A 204 7.46 20.50 0.93
CA ILE A 204 7.32 21.94 0.62
C ILE A 204 6.63 22.14 -0.74
N ILE A 205 7.07 21.41 -1.76
CA ILE A 205 6.51 21.49 -3.12
C ILE A 205 5.03 21.11 -3.12
N ASN A 206 4.70 20.02 -2.43
CA ASN A 206 3.35 19.48 -2.39
C ASN A 206 2.41 20.19 -1.41
N ARG A 207 2.90 21.17 -0.64
CA ARG A 207 2.11 21.77 0.46
C ARG A 207 0.79 22.38 0.00
N ASP A 208 0.70 22.89 -1.22
CA ASP A 208 -0.51 23.54 -1.73
C ASP A 208 -1.12 22.82 -2.94
N GLU A 209 -0.36 21.95 -3.61
CA GLU A 209 -0.73 21.31 -4.88
C GLU A 209 0.08 20.02 -5.10
N PRO A 210 -0.48 18.97 -5.71
CA PRO A 210 0.22 17.70 -5.91
C PRO A 210 1.18 17.81 -7.11
N ARG A 211 2.48 18.04 -6.86
CA ARG A 211 3.45 18.36 -7.93
C ARG A 211 4.67 17.45 -7.98
N LEU A 212 5.02 16.75 -6.91
CA LEU A 212 6.18 15.85 -6.88
C LEU A 212 5.84 14.49 -6.26
N LEU A 213 6.01 13.44 -7.05
CA LEU A 213 5.98 12.04 -6.66
C LEU A 213 7.42 11.50 -6.54
N THR A 214 7.64 10.57 -5.62
CA THR A 214 8.92 9.84 -5.52
C THR A 214 8.69 8.36 -5.72
N LEU A 215 9.58 7.71 -6.46
CA LEU A 215 9.52 6.27 -6.72
C LEU A 215 10.60 5.57 -5.90
N SER A 216 10.18 4.78 -4.91
CA SER A 216 11.07 3.92 -4.16
C SER A 216 10.96 2.49 -4.69
N SER A 217 12.07 1.90 -5.15
CA SER A 217 12.09 0.53 -5.66
C SER A 217 11.95 -0.56 -4.57
N GLY A 218 11.46 -0.18 -3.39
CA GLY A 218 11.61 -0.96 -2.16
C GLY A 218 10.63 -0.61 -1.05
N ASN A 219 9.43 -0.09 -1.38
CA ASN A 219 8.37 0.06 -0.38
C ASN A 219 8.19 -1.28 0.37
N PRO A 220 8.33 -1.28 1.71
CA PRO A 220 8.40 -2.51 2.47
C PRO A 220 7.07 -3.27 2.46
N TYR A 221 5.95 -2.62 2.20
CA TYR A 221 4.62 -3.26 2.25
C TYR A 221 4.22 -3.86 0.90
N TYR A 222 4.48 -3.12 -0.19
CA TYR A 222 4.33 -3.63 -1.55
C TYR A 222 5.32 -2.95 -2.47
N LYS A 223 6.25 -3.72 -3.03
CA LYS A 223 7.40 -3.19 -3.77
C LYS A 223 7.01 -2.27 -4.93
N LYS A 224 5.88 -2.55 -5.58
CA LYS A 224 5.39 -1.81 -6.76
C LYS A 224 4.38 -0.70 -6.39
N SER A 225 4.21 -0.35 -5.11
CA SER A 225 3.23 0.67 -4.70
C SER A 225 3.40 1.99 -5.45
N ASP A 226 4.63 2.52 -5.50
CA ASP A 226 4.87 3.83 -6.10
C ASP A 226 4.70 3.79 -7.64
N GLU A 227 5.10 2.68 -8.28
CA GLU A 227 4.88 2.43 -9.72
C GLU A 227 3.38 2.29 -10.05
N ALA A 228 2.61 1.65 -9.16
CA ALA A 228 1.17 1.52 -9.30
C ALA A 228 0.47 2.89 -9.16
N TRP A 229 0.84 3.71 -8.18
CA TRP A 229 0.32 5.08 -8.06
C TRP A 229 0.68 5.94 -9.27
N LEU A 230 1.91 5.85 -9.78
CA LEU A 230 2.31 6.54 -11.00
C LEU A 230 1.42 6.13 -12.20
N SER A 231 1.15 4.84 -12.36
CA SER A 231 0.27 4.33 -13.43
C SER A 231 -1.18 4.80 -13.26
N ILE A 232 -1.70 4.82 -12.04
CA ILE A 232 -3.05 5.32 -11.73
C ILE A 232 -3.16 6.82 -12.05
N LEU A 233 -2.14 7.61 -11.74
CA LEU A 233 -2.09 9.02 -12.11
C LEU A 233 -2.06 9.20 -13.63
N GLU A 234 -1.34 8.36 -14.36
CA GLU A 234 -1.34 8.37 -15.82
C GLU A 234 -2.75 8.07 -16.39
N ASP A 235 -3.41 7.05 -15.85
CA ASP A 235 -4.76 6.61 -16.25
C ASP A 235 -5.84 7.67 -15.93
N GLU A 236 -5.69 8.40 -14.81
CA GLU A 236 -6.53 9.55 -14.45
C GLU A 236 -6.22 10.78 -15.32
N GLY A 237 -5.24 10.69 -16.21
CA GLY A 237 -4.93 11.72 -17.18
C GLY A 237 -4.07 12.84 -16.60
N TYR A 238 -3.18 12.58 -15.65
CA TYR A 238 -2.13 13.54 -15.27
C TYR A 238 -0.99 13.54 -16.30
N ASP A 239 -0.35 14.70 -16.50
CA ASP A 239 0.93 14.76 -17.21
C ASP A 239 2.04 14.37 -16.23
N LEU A 240 2.88 13.41 -16.62
CA LEU A 240 3.96 12.88 -15.78
C LEU A 240 5.32 13.23 -16.38
N ILE A 241 6.20 13.86 -15.59
CA ILE A 241 7.52 14.32 -16.04
C ILE A 241 8.61 13.81 -15.10
N GLU A 242 9.54 13.02 -15.64
CA GLU A 242 10.67 12.49 -14.87
C GLU A 242 11.75 13.54 -14.59
N LEU A 243 12.33 13.48 -13.39
CA LEU A 243 13.49 14.25 -12.95
C LEU A 243 14.61 13.29 -12.53
N SER A 244 15.86 13.72 -12.74
CA SER A 244 17.05 12.86 -12.67
C SER A 244 17.98 13.15 -11.50
N SER A 245 17.74 14.21 -10.72
CA SER A 245 18.52 14.50 -9.52
C SER A 245 17.82 15.46 -8.55
N LEU A 246 18.34 15.55 -7.31
CA LEU A 246 17.87 16.53 -6.32
C LEU A 246 18.06 17.98 -6.80
N GLU A 247 19.17 18.28 -7.48
CA GLU A 247 19.45 19.58 -8.07
C GLU A 247 18.37 19.97 -9.09
N GLU A 248 17.97 19.02 -9.95
CA GLU A 248 16.94 19.24 -10.96
C GLU A 248 15.57 19.48 -10.34
N VAL A 249 15.23 18.75 -9.26
CA VAL A 249 14.01 19.01 -8.47
C VAL A 249 14.02 20.44 -7.93
N ILE A 250 15.09 20.85 -7.24
CA ILE A 250 15.17 22.20 -6.65
C ILE A 250 15.17 23.28 -7.75
N TYR A 251 15.80 23.04 -8.89
CA TYR A 251 15.77 23.96 -10.04
C TYR A 251 14.36 24.13 -10.60
N THR A 252 13.67 23.02 -10.84
CA THR A 252 12.30 22.98 -11.39
C THR A 252 11.34 23.75 -10.49
N PHE A 253 11.47 23.56 -9.18
CA PHE A 253 10.59 24.17 -8.18
C PHE A 253 11.22 25.35 -7.43
N LYS A 254 12.24 26.01 -8.00
CA LYS A 254 12.98 27.08 -7.30
C LYS A 254 12.09 28.19 -6.73
N GLY A 255 10.96 28.48 -7.37
CA GLY A 255 9.98 29.49 -6.92
C GLY A 255 9.25 29.12 -5.62
N LYS A 256 9.30 27.85 -5.20
CA LYS A 256 8.78 27.38 -3.90
C LYS A 256 9.74 27.65 -2.75
N PHE A 257 10.99 28.02 -3.03
CA PHE A 257 12.02 28.19 -2.01
C PHE A 257 12.45 29.65 -1.84
N GLN A 258 12.70 30.04 -0.60
CA GLN A 258 13.14 31.40 -0.24
C GLN A 258 14.67 31.52 -0.11
N GLY A 259 15.38 30.40 -0.14
CA GLY A 259 16.83 30.32 0.10
C GLY A 259 17.27 28.90 0.40
N ILE A 260 18.56 28.73 0.69
CA ILE A 260 19.20 27.43 0.93
C ILE A 260 19.71 27.38 2.37
N ILE A 261 19.39 26.30 3.08
CA ILE A 261 20.01 25.94 4.36
C ILE A 261 20.79 24.63 4.21
N THR A 262 21.88 24.48 4.96
CA THR A 262 22.79 23.33 4.83
C THR A 262 22.91 22.57 6.12
N PHE A 263 23.10 21.26 6.02
CA PHE A 263 23.28 20.39 7.17
C PHE A 263 24.17 19.19 6.84
N LYS A 264 24.66 18.52 7.88
CA LYS A 264 25.45 17.28 7.78
C LYS A 264 24.66 16.11 8.33
N ASP A 265 25.08 14.90 7.96
CA ASP A 265 24.52 13.65 8.47
C ASP A 265 25.12 13.24 9.83
N ARG A 266 25.08 14.16 10.81
CA ARG A 266 25.60 13.93 12.18
C ARG A 266 24.49 13.44 13.11
N PHE A 267 24.90 12.81 14.20
CA PHE A 267 24.03 12.33 15.27
C PHE A 267 23.05 11.24 14.81
N LYS A 268 23.61 10.09 14.41
CA LYS A 268 22.81 8.89 14.13
C LYS A 268 21.94 8.50 15.32
N SER A 269 20.71 8.10 15.03
CA SER A 269 19.77 7.55 16.00
C SER A 269 20.09 6.07 16.29
N TYR A 270 19.23 5.40 17.06
CA TYR A 270 19.43 4.03 17.53
C TYR A 270 19.59 2.99 16.40
N ASN A 271 19.05 3.26 15.20
CA ASN A 271 19.10 2.36 14.05
C ASN A 271 20.33 2.58 13.15
N GLY A 272 21.15 3.60 13.42
CA GLY A 272 22.33 3.94 12.61
C GLY A 272 22.04 4.55 11.22
N TRP A 273 20.78 4.53 10.77
CA TRP A 273 20.34 5.08 9.49
C TRP A 273 19.85 6.52 9.66
N VAL A 274 18.80 6.71 10.44
CA VAL A 274 18.17 8.01 10.77
C VAL A 274 19.13 8.89 11.57
N ALA A 275 19.04 10.21 11.39
CA ALA A 275 19.94 11.16 12.01
C ALA A 275 19.22 12.47 12.41
N GLY A 276 19.48 12.93 13.64
CA GLY A 276 18.76 14.08 14.20
C GLY A 276 19.10 15.44 13.55
N GLU A 277 20.28 15.61 12.96
CA GLU A 277 20.63 16.87 12.28
C GLU A 277 19.86 17.07 10.95
N PRO A 278 19.81 16.09 10.03
CA PRO A 278 18.91 16.13 8.87
C PRO A 278 17.43 16.34 9.24
N ASP A 279 16.96 15.70 10.30
CA ASP A 279 15.58 15.83 10.76
C ASP A 279 15.30 17.26 11.29
N PHE A 280 16.24 17.83 12.06
CA PHE A 280 16.19 19.23 12.49
C PHE A 280 16.13 20.19 11.30
N ALA A 281 16.99 19.99 10.30
CA ALA A 281 17.01 20.82 9.10
C ALA A 281 15.68 20.77 8.33
N SER A 282 15.10 19.57 8.20
CA SER A 282 13.79 19.37 7.54
C SER A 282 12.66 20.06 8.29
N MET A 283 12.65 19.95 9.62
CA MET A 283 11.68 20.67 10.46
C MET A 283 11.82 22.19 10.33
N MET A 284 13.03 22.74 10.28
CA MET A 284 13.22 24.19 10.04
C MET A 284 12.79 24.59 8.63
N ALA A 285 13.11 23.78 7.62
CA ALA A 285 12.69 23.99 6.24
C ALA A 285 11.15 24.03 6.11
N SER A 286 10.44 23.16 6.84
CA SER A 286 8.97 23.15 6.87
C SER A 286 8.35 24.50 7.31
N LEU A 287 9.05 25.26 8.16
CA LEU A 287 8.57 26.54 8.69
C LEU A 287 9.01 27.75 7.88
N THR A 288 10.04 27.61 7.04
CA THR A 288 10.75 28.72 6.40
C THR A 288 10.72 28.71 4.89
N ASP A 289 10.33 27.58 4.29
CA ASP A 289 10.37 27.35 2.84
C ASP A 289 11.79 27.52 2.28
N TYR A 290 12.81 27.18 3.07
CA TYR A 290 14.17 27.04 2.56
C TYR A 290 14.42 25.63 2.04
N ALA A 291 15.18 25.50 0.96
CA ALA A 291 15.65 24.22 0.47
C ALA A 291 16.71 23.66 1.44
N PRO A 292 16.44 22.55 2.15
CA PRO A 292 17.44 21.90 2.97
C PRO A 292 18.31 21.01 2.08
N VAL A 293 19.62 21.26 2.06
CA VAL A 293 20.56 20.49 1.21
C VAL A 293 21.77 19.97 2.00
N PRO A 294 22.36 18.83 1.59
CA PRO A 294 23.56 18.30 2.24
C PRO A 294 24.74 19.26 2.11
N PHE A 295 25.52 19.38 3.17
CA PHE A 295 26.70 20.25 3.22
C PHE A 295 27.68 19.93 2.07
N GLY A 296 28.08 20.98 1.35
CA GLY A 296 28.96 20.89 0.17
C GLY A 296 28.22 21.09 -1.15
N THR A 297 26.89 20.96 -1.19
CA THR A 297 26.07 21.10 -2.41
C THR A 297 25.53 22.52 -2.61
N GLN A 298 25.54 23.37 -1.57
CA GLN A 298 24.85 24.66 -1.57
C GLN A 298 25.32 25.66 -2.62
N GLN A 299 26.61 25.68 -2.96
CA GLN A 299 27.13 26.59 -4.00
C GLN A 299 26.60 26.19 -5.37
N LEU A 300 26.61 24.89 -5.68
CA LEU A 300 26.06 24.36 -6.91
C LEU A 300 24.56 24.71 -7.04
N ILE A 301 23.77 24.43 -6.00
CA ILE A 301 22.33 24.74 -6.01
C ILE A 301 22.09 26.25 -6.14
N SER A 302 22.84 27.08 -5.42
CA SER A 302 22.77 28.55 -5.51
C SER A 302 23.08 29.04 -6.94
N GLU A 303 24.12 28.52 -7.58
CA GLU A 303 24.49 28.87 -8.96
C GLU A 303 23.43 28.42 -9.99
N LEU A 304 22.87 27.22 -9.81
CA LEU A 304 21.85 26.66 -10.71
C LEU A 304 20.52 27.42 -10.60
N THR A 305 20.11 27.79 -9.39
CA THR A 305 18.75 28.27 -9.11
C THR A 305 18.66 29.77 -8.92
N GLY A 306 19.77 30.42 -8.54
CA GLY A 306 19.79 31.80 -8.07
C GLY A 306 19.29 32.00 -6.63
N LEU A 307 18.96 30.91 -5.91
CA LEU A 307 18.53 30.99 -4.51
C LEU A 307 19.69 31.40 -3.61
N PRO A 308 19.49 32.34 -2.66
CA PRO A 308 20.55 32.77 -1.75
C PRO A 308 20.87 31.67 -0.72
N ILE A 309 22.17 31.50 -0.43
CA ILE A 309 22.61 30.73 0.75
C ILE A 309 22.30 31.58 1.99
N VAL A 310 21.50 31.05 2.91
CA VAL A 310 21.01 31.77 4.07
C VAL A 310 22.10 31.80 5.16
N ASP A 311 22.45 32.99 5.66
CA ASP A 311 23.36 33.11 6.80
C ASP A 311 22.66 32.74 8.12
N SER A 312 21.48 33.30 8.34
CA SER A 312 20.62 33.06 9.49
C SER A 312 19.17 33.45 9.22
N PHE A 313 18.26 32.92 10.02
CA PHE A 313 16.83 33.19 9.96
C PHE A 313 16.20 33.15 11.36
N VAL A 314 14.93 33.57 11.47
CA VAL A 314 14.24 33.64 12.77
C VAL A 314 13.03 32.69 12.76
N VAL A 315 12.97 31.79 13.74
CA VAL A 315 11.81 30.93 14.00
C VAL A 315 11.40 31.10 15.46
N ASN A 316 10.13 31.39 15.70
CA ASN A 316 9.60 31.57 17.06
C ASN A 316 10.40 32.57 17.93
N GLY A 317 10.95 33.63 17.33
CA GLY A 317 11.78 34.62 18.03
C GLY A 317 13.22 34.17 18.33
N HIS A 318 13.63 32.97 17.89
CA HIS A 318 14.98 32.47 18.00
C HIS A 318 15.72 32.61 16.67
N THR A 319 16.96 33.11 16.72
CA THR A 319 17.84 33.19 15.54
C THR A 319 18.54 31.85 15.33
N VAL A 320 18.38 31.27 14.15
CA VAL A 320 18.93 29.99 13.71
C VAL A 320 19.92 30.26 12.57
N SER A 321 21.09 29.62 12.58
CA SER A 321 22.02 29.74 11.44
C SER A 321 21.50 28.94 10.24
N GLY A 322 21.70 29.44 9.01
CA GLY A 322 21.41 28.68 7.81
C GLY A 322 22.41 27.53 7.56
N ASN A 323 23.57 27.55 8.23
CA ASN A 323 24.35 26.34 8.46
C ASN A 323 23.87 25.67 9.75
N ILE A 324 23.01 24.67 9.62
CA ILE A 324 22.38 23.97 10.74
C ILE A 324 23.42 23.33 11.65
N SER A 325 24.55 22.86 11.10
CA SER A 325 25.62 22.31 11.92
C SER A 325 26.14 23.32 12.94
N ASP A 326 26.36 24.57 12.52
CA ASP A 326 26.87 25.64 13.39
C ASP A 326 25.85 26.02 14.47
N TYR A 327 24.56 26.00 14.11
CA TYR A 327 23.49 26.24 15.08
C TYR A 327 23.45 25.15 16.16
N LEU A 328 23.45 23.87 15.76
CA LEU A 328 23.43 22.75 16.70
C LEU A 328 24.68 22.72 17.60
N ASP A 329 25.85 23.03 17.06
CA ASP A 329 27.09 23.15 17.84
C ASP A 329 26.99 24.29 18.87
N SER A 330 26.39 25.43 18.51
CA SER A 330 26.17 26.57 19.42
C SER A 330 25.18 26.28 20.54
N GLU A 331 24.24 25.35 20.30
CA GLU A 331 23.26 24.88 21.27
C GLU A 331 23.77 23.69 22.11
N GLY A 332 24.99 23.22 21.86
CA GLY A 332 25.60 22.11 22.60
C GLY A 332 24.95 20.75 22.31
N VAL A 333 24.36 20.58 21.12
CA VAL A 333 23.74 19.32 20.69
C VAL A 333 24.83 18.30 20.38
N ILE A 334 24.74 17.11 21.00
CA ILE A 334 25.73 16.02 20.83
C ILE A 334 25.10 14.68 20.43
N SER A 335 23.76 14.61 20.33
CA SER A 335 23.02 13.39 19.99
C SER A 335 21.72 13.70 19.26
N ALA A 336 21.11 12.67 18.64
CA ALA A 336 19.81 12.80 17.98
C ALA A 336 18.73 13.27 18.96
N TYR A 337 18.72 12.67 20.16
CA TYR A 337 17.86 13.10 21.26
C TYR A 337 17.99 14.61 21.56
N ASP A 338 19.22 15.14 21.62
CA ASP A 338 19.42 16.56 21.95
C ASP A 338 18.80 17.47 20.87
N SER A 339 18.83 17.03 19.61
CA SER A 339 18.19 17.72 18.49
C SER A 339 16.65 17.74 18.68
N TYR A 340 16.04 16.61 19.01
CA TYR A 340 14.60 16.51 19.29
C TYR A 340 14.17 17.33 20.51
N ALA A 341 14.94 17.26 21.60
CA ALA A 341 14.71 18.05 22.79
C ALA A 341 14.83 19.56 22.50
N LEU A 342 15.77 19.97 21.66
CA LEU A 342 15.94 21.36 21.25
C LEU A 342 14.72 21.86 20.46
N VAL A 343 14.25 21.09 19.47
CA VAL A 343 13.03 21.40 18.71
C VAL A 343 11.85 21.60 19.65
N PHE A 344 11.58 20.63 20.51
CA PHE A 344 10.43 20.70 21.41
C PHE A 344 10.54 21.87 22.40
N ASN A 345 11.71 22.08 23.01
CA ASN A 345 11.88 23.08 24.07
C ASN A 345 11.85 24.52 23.55
N LYS A 346 12.39 24.80 22.36
CA LYS A 346 12.48 26.17 21.81
C LYS A 346 11.44 26.48 20.74
N PHE A 347 11.06 25.49 19.93
CA PHE A 347 10.35 25.74 18.67
C PHE A 347 8.93 25.18 18.61
N ARG A 348 8.48 24.34 19.57
CA ARG A 348 7.14 23.71 19.53
C ARG A 348 5.95 24.63 19.22
N GLN A 349 6.02 25.91 19.60
CA GLN A 349 4.94 26.87 19.34
C GLN A 349 4.80 27.28 17.86
N ALA A 350 5.83 27.05 17.04
CA ALA A 350 5.80 27.36 15.62
C ALA A 350 5.30 26.19 14.75
N PHE A 351 5.25 24.98 15.31
CA PHE A 351 4.80 23.78 14.60
C PHE A 351 3.31 23.53 14.76
N ASN A 352 2.81 22.54 14.03
CA ASN A 352 1.49 21.96 14.20
C ASN A 352 1.23 21.61 15.68
N ARG A 353 0.04 21.95 16.16
CA ARG A 353 -0.36 21.82 17.56
C ARG A 353 -1.39 20.73 17.81
N SER A 354 -1.89 20.08 16.76
CA SER A 354 -2.83 18.95 16.82
C SER A 354 -2.21 17.64 16.34
N ALA A 355 -1.04 17.67 15.69
CA ALA A 355 -0.35 16.47 15.22
C ALA A 355 1.18 16.55 15.32
N TYR A 356 1.83 15.39 15.49
CA TYR A 356 3.27 15.21 15.32
C TYR A 356 3.58 13.84 14.68
N MET A 357 4.82 13.65 14.22
CA MET A 357 5.28 12.39 13.60
C MET A 357 6.28 11.62 14.48
N SER A 358 6.21 10.29 14.48
CA SER A 358 7.02 9.38 15.31
C SER A 358 7.61 8.18 14.53
N LEU A 359 8.90 7.89 14.75
CA LEU A 359 9.67 6.69 14.32
C LEU A 359 9.66 6.29 12.83
N THR A 360 8.96 6.99 11.94
CA THR A 360 8.78 6.62 10.53
C THR A 360 9.30 7.72 9.61
N SER A 361 10.51 7.56 9.08
CA SER A 361 11.15 8.59 8.25
C SER A 361 10.57 8.69 6.84
N GLU A 362 9.95 7.62 6.37
CA GLU A 362 9.41 7.41 5.02
C GLU A 362 8.33 8.43 4.66
N VAL A 363 7.65 8.98 5.67
CA VAL A 363 6.48 9.87 5.56
C VAL A 363 6.84 11.32 5.91
N SER A 364 8.15 11.63 5.96
CA SER A 364 8.63 12.96 6.30
C SER A 364 8.18 14.05 5.31
N ASP A 365 7.82 13.67 4.09
CA ASP A 365 7.23 14.58 3.12
C ASP A 365 5.90 15.17 3.64
N TYR A 366 5.02 14.34 4.21
CA TYR A 366 3.76 14.79 4.78
C TYR A 366 3.93 15.55 6.09
N ALA A 367 4.84 15.11 6.97
CA ALA A 367 5.17 15.87 8.16
C ALA A 367 5.68 17.29 7.82
N VAL A 368 6.45 17.43 6.74
CA VAL A 368 6.94 18.74 6.27
C VAL A 368 5.83 19.56 5.60
N SER A 369 4.92 18.95 4.85
CA SER A 369 3.77 19.67 4.27
C SER A 369 2.88 20.26 5.37
N GLU A 370 2.60 19.47 6.40
CA GLU A 370 1.71 19.80 7.52
C GLU A 370 2.42 20.48 8.71
N LYS A 371 3.71 20.79 8.56
CA LYS A 371 4.55 21.48 9.57
C LYS A 371 4.52 20.79 10.94
N MET A 372 4.61 19.47 10.94
CA MET A 372 4.68 18.65 12.14
C MET A 372 6.10 18.62 12.72
N MET A 373 6.20 18.45 14.04
CA MET A 373 7.46 18.02 14.66
C MET A 373 7.66 16.53 14.38
N PHE A 374 8.89 16.11 14.10
CA PHE A 374 9.27 14.71 13.94
C PHE A 374 10.20 14.25 15.07
N PHE A 375 9.91 13.08 15.62
CA PHE A 375 10.65 12.49 16.73
C PHE A 375 10.97 11.01 16.48
N ASP A 376 12.26 10.67 16.45
CA ASP A 376 12.73 9.27 16.43
C ASP A 376 13.08 8.81 17.86
N LEU A 377 12.06 8.60 18.70
CA LEU A 377 12.17 8.35 20.15
C LEU A 377 11.60 6.98 20.55
N LYS A 378 12.36 6.21 21.33
CA LYS A 378 11.93 4.90 21.86
C LYS A 378 11.38 5.01 23.28
N ALA A 379 10.15 5.50 23.38
CA ALA A 379 9.51 5.84 24.66
C ALA A 379 9.35 4.65 25.63
N THR A 380 9.26 3.41 25.16
CA THR A 380 9.12 2.22 26.02
C THR A 380 10.45 1.53 26.31
N GLN A 381 11.47 1.74 25.47
CA GLN A 381 12.79 1.10 25.60
C GLN A 381 13.87 2.02 26.22
N SER A 382 13.65 3.34 26.31
CA SER A 382 14.62 4.32 26.81
C SER A 382 13.97 5.28 27.83
N GLU A 383 14.50 5.32 29.06
CA GLU A 383 14.02 6.23 30.12
C GLU A 383 14.16 7.71 29.71
N ARG A 384 15.24 8.03 28.98
CA ARG A 384 15.50 9.38 28.48
C ARG A 384 14.44 9.79 27.47
N ASP A 385 14.15 8.91 26.50
CA ASP A 385 13.17 9.15 25.44
C ASP A 385 11.75 9.19 26.02
N ASN A 386 11.47 8.34 27.02
CA ASN A 386 10.23 8.34 27.77
C ASN A 386 9.95 9.70 28.43
N LEU A 387 10.96 10.32 29.05
CA LEU A 387 10.82 11.62 29.69
C LEU A 387 10.40 12.70 28.69
N LEU A 388 11.07 12.77 27.54
CA LEU A 388 10.74 13.74 26.49
C LEU A 388 9.35 13.45 25.89
N SER A 389 9.02 12.18 25.65
CA SER A 389 7.72 11.76 25.12
C SER A 389 6.57 12.13 26.06
N ARG A 390 6.74 12.02 27.39
CA ARG A 390 5.75 12.51 28.37
C ARG A 390 5.53 14.01 28.26
N GLN A 391 6.59 14.79 28.04
CA GLN A 391 6.47 16.24 27.89
C GLN A 391 5.76 16.60 26.59
N ILE A 392 6.05 15.89 25.50
CA ILE A 392 5.40 16.04 24.19
C ILE A 392 3.91 15.74 24.34
N ASN A 393 3.53 14.53 24.79
CA ASN A 393 2.13 14.13 24.91
C ASN A 393 1.34 15.02 25.88
N ALA A 394 1.93 15.40 27.02
CA ALA A 394 1.28 16.35 27.95
C ALA A 394 1.07 17.74 27.32
N TYR A 395 1.96 18.18 26.42
CA TYR A 395 1.76 19.42 25.69
C TYR A 395 0.57 19.31 24.73
N PHE A 396 0.45 18.23 23.96
CA PHE A 396 -0.67 18.06 23.05
C PHE A 396 -2.01 17.86 23.80
N ASP A 397 -2.04 17.05 24.86
CA ASP A 397 -3.21 16.88 25.76
C ASP A 397 -3.71 18.21 26.33
N GLN A 398 -2.81 19.06 26.84
CA GLN A 398 -3.20 20.36 27.40
C GLN A 398 -3.82 21.33 26.39
N ASN A 399 -3.64 21.09 25.09
CA ASN A 399 -4.06 22.00 24.02
C ASN A 399 -5.19 21.45 23.15
N ASN A 400 -5.53 20.16 23.25
CA ASN A 400 -6.50 19.52 22.38
C ASN A 400 -7.39 18.56 23.17
N LEU A 401 -8.57 18.22 22.64
CA LEU A 401 -9.38 17.13 23.20
C LEU A 401 -8.80 15.76 22.84
N TYR A 402 -8.23 15.65 21.64
CA TYR A 402 -7.40 14.54 21.19
C TYR A 402 -6.35 15.08 20.20
N PHE A 403 -5.31 14.31 19.90
CA PHE A 403 -4.27 14.68 18.93
C PHE A 403 -3.77 13.47 18.15
N GLN A 404 -3.23 13.72 16.96
CA GLN A 404 -2.76 12.69 16.04
C GLN A 404 -1.24 12.48 16.15
N VAL A 405 -0.84 11.22 16.06
CA VAL A 405 0.56 10.79 16.00
C VAL A 405 0.77 9.99 14.73
N TYR A 406 1.29 10.64 13.69
CA TYR A 406 1.60 9.94 12.44
C TYR A 406 2.86 9.09 12.60
N GLY A 407 2.81 7.84 12.16
CA GLY A 407 3.97 6.97 12.06
C GLY A 407 3.81 5.71 12.88
N TRP A 408 4.80 5.40 13.70
CA TRP A 408 4.82 4.16 14.48
C TRP A 408 5.44 4.35 15.86
N VAL A 409 5.47 3.26 16.62
CA VAL A 409 5.92 3.20 18.02
C VAL A 409 6.91 2.06 18.22
N ASP A 410 7.69 2.12 19.31
CA ASP A 410 8.77 1.17 19.57
C ASP A 410 8.28 -0.17 20.15
N HIS A 411 7.16 -0.16 20.86
CA HIS A 411 6.43 -1.34 21.30
C HIS A 411 4.92 -1.05 21.24
N GLU A 412 4.24 -1.65 20.27
CA GLU A 412 2.85 -1.36 19.90
C GLU A 412 1.92 -1.20 21.11
N SER A 413 1.70 -2.26 21.89
CA SER A 413 0.70 -2.26 22.96
C SER A 413 0.99 -1.23 24.05
N SER A 414 2.24 -1.17 24.52
CA SER A 414 2.61 -0.31 25.66
C SER A 414 2.73 1.16 25.26
N ALA A 415 3.12 1.45 24.02
CA ALA A 415 3.18 2.80 23.52
C ALA A 415 1.79 3.32 23.14
N LEU A 416 0.92 2.46 22.61
CA LEU A 416 -0.48 2.77 22.34
C LEU A 416 -1.22 3.16 23.64
N ASP A 417 -1.16 2.34 24.68
CA ASP A 417 -1.73 2.65 26.00
C ASP A 417 -1.15 3.97 26.55
N PHE A 418 0.17 4.14 26.46
CA PHE A 418 0.83 5.38 26.89
C PHE A 418 0.32 6.63 26.15
N ILE A 419 0.23 6.61 24.83
CA ILE A 419 -0.23 7.76 24.02
C ILE A 419 -1.73 8.01 24.24
N SER A 420 -2.53 6.93 24.25
CA SER A 420 -3.99 6.97 24.44
C SER A 420 -4.39 7.54 25.81
N SER A 421 -3.58 7.32 26.85
CA SER A 421 -3.79 7.91 28.18
C SER A 421 -3.78 9.45 28.19
N TYR A 422 -3.16 10.09 27.17
CA TYR A 422 -3.15 11.53 26.95
C TYR A 422 -4.21 12.00 25.92
N GLY A 423 -5.09 11.11 25.46
CA GLY A 423 -6.03 11.38 24.37
C GLY A 423 -5.37 11.40 22.98
N GLY A 424 -4.16 10.87 22.85
CA GLY A 424 -3.52 10.71 21.55
C GLY A 424 -4.00 9.47 20.83
N LEU A 425 -3.93 9.50 19.50
CA LEU A 425 -4.21 8.37 18.62
C LEU A 425 -3.11 8.27 17.55
N ILE A 426 -2.87 7.07 17.04
CA ILE A 426 -1.76 6.80 16.11
C ILE A 426 -2.31 6.61 14.70
N ASP A 427 -1.91 7.49 13.78
CA ASP A 427 -2.18 7.33 12.36
C ASP A 427 -1.05 6.52 11.74
N VAL A 428 -1.31 5.22 11.59
CA VAL A 428 -0.28 4.26 11.21
C VAL A 428 0.05 4.42 9.73
N VAL A 429 1.22 4.98 9.46
CA VAL A 429 1.76 5.27 8.14
C VAL A 429 3.14 4.64 7.96
N GLY A 430 3.57 4.47 6.72
CA GLY A 430 4.89 3.90 6.40
C GLY A 430 5.25 3.88 4.91
N SER A 431 4.33 4.32 4.05
CA SER A 431 4.57 4.55 2.62
C SER A 431 4.75 6.04 2.40
N GLY A 432 5.74 6.44 1.58
CA GLY A 432 5.95 7.85 1.22
C GLY A 432 4.85 8.40 0.32
N ASN A 433 5.06 9.62 -0.19
CA ASN A 433 4.15 10.32 -1.11
C ASN A 433 2.80 10.78 -0.51
N LEU A 434 2.65 10.75 0.82
CA LEU A 434 1.41 11.22 1.47
C LEU A 434 1.17 12.72 1.29
N SER A 435 2.24 13.52 1.16
CA SER A 435 2.11 14.95 0.81
C SER A 435 1.47 15.17 -0.57
N LEU A 436 1.74 14.27 -1.53
CA LEU A 436 1.10 14.32 -2.85
C LEU A 436 -0.34 13.80 -2.77
N LEU A 437 -0.54 12.61 -2.19
CA LEU A 437 -1.85 11.95 -2.15
C LEU A 437 -2.91 12.76 -1.40
N SER A 438 -2.52 13.52 -0.37
CA SER A 438 -3.44 14.40 0.38
C SER A 438 -3.91 15.63 -0.41
N ARG A 439 -3.22 15.99 -1.51
CA ARG A 439 -3.53 17.19 -2.31
C ARG A 439 -4.10 16.90 -3.69
N LEU A 440 -4.23 15.62 -4.05
CA LEU A 440 -4.90 15.25 -5.30
C LEU A 440 -6.39 15.64 -5.22
N PRO A 441 -6.90 16.42 -6.18
CA PRO A 441 -8.27 16.90 -6.16
C PRO A 441 -9.26 15.74 -6.36
N ILE A 442 -10.40 15.84 -5.66
CA ILE A 442 -11.59 15.03 -5.91
C ILE A 442 -12.85 15.90 -5.78
N ASP A 443 -13.89 15.55 -6.53
CA ASP A 443 -15.18 16.26 -6.50
C ASP A 443 -16.22 15.60 -5.57
N GLN A 444 -15.79 14.61 -4.77
CA GLN A 444 -16.68 13.76 -3.99
C GLN A 444 -16.65 14.12 -2.49
N GLU A 445 -17.82 14.44 -1.93
CA GLU A 445 -17.95 14.82 -0.51
C GLU A 445 -18.28 13.61 0.39
N THR A 446 -18.92 12.58 -0.16
CA THR A 446 -19.26 11.34 0.55
C THR A 446 -19.08 10.14 -0.36
N PHE A 447 -18.79 8.99 0.23
CA PHE A 447 -18.60 7.72 -0.45
C PHE A 447 -19.77 6.79 -0.17
N THR A 448 -19.95 5.82 -1.04
CA THR A 448 -20.93 4.75 -0.86
C THR A 448 -20.26 3.46 -1.23
N GLN A 449 -20.30 2.50 -0.30
CA GLN A 449 -19.71 1.20 -0.56
C GLN A 449 -20.46 0.48 -1.66
N LYS A 450 -19.73 -0.24 -2.52
CA LYS A 450 -20.33 -1.04 -3.61
C LYS A 450 -20.83 -2.41 -3.13
N ALA A 451 -20.45 -2.83 -1.92
CA ALA A 451 -20.84 -4.10 -1.36
C ALA A 451 -22.37 -4.30 -1.41
N VAL A 452 -22.81 -5.47 -1.89
CA VAL A 452 -24.24 -5.81 -1.95
C VAL A 452 -24.60 -6.83 -0.87
N ASP A 453 -25.63 -6.50 -0.10
CA ASP A 453 -26.24 -7.35 0.91
C ASP A 453 -27.29 -8.26 0.23
N SER A 454 -26.82 -9.26 -0.51
CA SER A 454 -27.62 -10.17 -1.34
C SER A 454 -28.07 -11.45 -0.62
N ALA A 455 -27.45 -11.81 0.49
CA ALA A 455 -27.75 -13.04 1.22
C ALA A 455 -29.11 -12.93 1.94
N THR A 456 -29.78 -14.06 2.14
CA THR A 456 -31.00 -14.14 2.94
C THR A 456 -30.77 -15.05 4.12
N TYR A 457 -31.13 -14.57 5.32
CA TYR A 457 -31.00 -15.37 6.53
C TYR A 457 -31.77 -16.69 6.45
N ASN A 458 -31.08 -17.78 6.77
CA ASN A 458 -31.57 -19.14 6.84
C ASN A 458 -30.93 -19.81 8.08
N PRO A 459 -31.74 -20.21 9.08
CA PRO A 459 -31.21 -20.78 10.33
C PRO A 459 -30.53 -22.16 10.14
N GLU A 460 -30.76 -22.84 9.02
CA GLU A 460 -30.14 -24.13 8.71
C GLU A 460 -28.74 -24.01 8.10
N LYS A 461 -28.30 -22.79 7.76
CA LYS A 461 -26.96 -22.55 7.19
C LYS A 461 -25.95 -22.13 8.26
N LYS A 462 -24.68 -22.30 7.92
CA LYS A 462 -23.55 -21.70 8.61
C LYS A 462 -23.01 -20.50 7.83
N TYR A 463 -22.80 -19.39 8.51
CA TYR A 463 -22.33 -18.12 7.92
C TYR A 463 -20.84 -17.94 8.17
N VAL A 464 -20.10 -17.71 7.09
CA VAL A 464 -18.64 -17.54 7.08
C VAL A 464 -18.29 -16.12 6.67
N THR A 465 -17.30 -15.50 7.31
CA THR A 465 -16.79 -14.20 6.88
C THR A 465 -15.27 -14.11 7.02
N PHE A 466 -14.63 -13.32 6.16
CA PHE A 466 -13.18 -13.14 6.07
C PHE A 466 -12.80 -11.67 6.25
N PHE A 467 -11.83 -11.38 7.11
CA PHE A 467 -11.35 -10.04 7.42
C PHE A 467 -9.87 -9.91 7.08
N ALA A 468 -9.55 -8.95 6.21
CA ALA A 468 -8.21 -8.41 6.10
C ALA A 468 -7.98 -7.47 7.30
N SER A 469 -6.98 -7.79 8.13
CA SER A 469 -6.61 -6.99 9.30
C SER A 469 -5.98 -5.64 8.91
N GLU A 470 -5.40 -4.91 9.86
CA GLU A 470 -4.75 -3.61 9.64
C GLU A 470 -5.72 -2.48 9.24
N SER A 471 -6.98 -2.60 9.67
CA SER A 471 -8.05 -1.62 9.45
C SER A 471 -7.88 -0.30 10.19
N ASP A 472 -6.83 -0.18 11.00
CA ASP A 472 -6.41 1.00 11.76
C ASP A 472 -5.34 1.82 11.03
N THR A 473 -4.94 1.42 9.82
CA THR A 473 -3.75 1.97 9.15
C THR A 473 -4.05 2.56 7.78
N ILE A 474 -3.48 3.73 7.50
CA ILE A 474 -3.42 4.34 6.16
C ILE A 474 -2.44 3.56 5.26
N LYS A 475 -1.38 3.02 5.89
CA LYS A 475 -0.31 2.22 5.28
C LYS A 475 -0.82 1.17 4.30
N VAL A 476 -1.80 0.36 4.71
CA VAL A 476 -2.28 -0.75 3.86
C VAL A 476 -3.08 -0.25 2.67
N GLY A 477 -3.86 0.82 2.81
CA GLY A 477 -4.52 1.46 1.67
C GLY A 477 -3.51 1.98 0.65
N VAL A 478 -2.49 2.71 1.11
CA VAL A 478 -1.45 3.24 0.21
C VAL A 478 -0.62 2.13 -0.44
N ALA A 479 -0.55 0.94 0.17
CA ALA A 479 0.14 -0.22 -0.37
C ALA A 479 -0.78 -1.22 -1.09
N PHE A 480 -2.00 -0.82 -1.50
CA PHE A 480 -2.95 -1.67 -2.23
C PHE A 480 -3.23 -3.00 -1.49
N GLN A 481 -3.25 -2.91 -0.15
CA GLN A 481 -3.22 -3.99 0.83
C GLN A 481 -2.25 -5.09 0.42
N HIS A 482 -0.98 -4.71 0.32
CA HIS A 482 0.16 -5.57 0.01
C HIS A 482 0.06 -6.24 -1.38
N GLY A 483 -0.51 -5.49 -2.32
CA GLY A 483 -0.77 -5.89 -3.69
C GLY A 483 -2.01 -6.77 -3.87
N ALA A 484 -2.67 -7.24 -2.80
CA ALA A 484 -3.83 -8.13 -2.92
C ALA A 484 -5.02 -7.49 -3.64
N TRP A 485 -5.08 -6.16 -3.66
CA TRP A 485 -6.08 -5.43 -4.44
C TRP A 485 -6.03 -5.78 -5.94
N PHE A 486 -4.87 -6.20 -6.45
CA PHE A 486 -4.66 -6.57 -7.86
C PHE A 486 -4.79 -8.07 -8.13
N ASP A 487 -5.22 -8.87 -7.15
CA ASP A 487 -5.40 -10.31 -7.32
C ASP A 487 -6.51 -10.59 -8.37
N PRO A 488 -6.27 -11.47 -9.36
CA PRO A 488 -7.21 -11.72 -10.45
C PRO A 488 -8.52 -12.41 -10.02
N TYR A 489 -8.56 -13.02 -8.83
CA TYR A 489 -9.75 -13.66 -8.26
C TYR A 489 -10.41 -12.82 -7.16
N ARG A 490 -9.93 -11.60 -6.92
CA ARG A 490 -10.66 -10.63 -6.10
C ARG A 490 -12.06 -10.40 -6.67
N GLY A 491 -13.05 -10.31 -5.79
CA GLY A 491 -14.46 -10.19 -6.17
C GLY A 491 -15.16 -11.51 -6.43
N MET A 492 -14.48 -12.66 -6.39
CA MET A 492 -15.12 -13.98 -6.47
C MET A 492 -15.71 -14.44 -5.12
N VAL A 493 -15.28 -13.81 -4.02
CA VAL A 493 -15.70 -14.08 -2.64
C VAL A 493 -15.86 -12.77 -1.89
N LYS A 494 -16.82 -12.71 -0.96
CA LYS A 494 -16.97 -11.55 -0.06
C LYS A 494 -15.77 -11.44 0.88
N ILE A 495 -15.07 -10.31 0.84
CA ILE A 495 -13.92 -9.99 1.69
C ILE A 495 -14.19 -8.66 2.39
N ASN A 496 -13.95 -8.62 3.71
CA ASN A 496 -13.99 -7.39 4.48
C ASN A 496 -12.57 -6.81 4.56
N TRP A 497 -12.35 -5.71 3.88
CA TRP A 497 -11.08 -5.00 3.76
C TRP A 497 -10.96 -3.93 4.86
N GLY A 498 -9.88 -3.98 5.62
CA GLY A 498 -9.52 -2.91 6.54
C GLY A 498 -9.11 -1.67 5.76
N LEU A 499 -9.92 -0.61 5.77
CA LEU A 499 -9.61 0.67 5.12
C LEU A 499 -10.16 1.76 6.01
N ILE A 500 -9.29 2.36 6.82
CA ILE A 500 -9.68 3.33 7.84
C ILE A 500 -10.43 4.52 7.23
N SER A 501 -11.48 5.00 7.93
CA SER A 501 -12.39 6.02 7.39
C SER A 501 -11.75 7.40 7.26
N ASP A 502 -10.74 7.74 8.06
CA ASP A 502 -10.03 9.02 7.96
C ASP A 502 -9.43 9.28 6.58
N MET A 503 -9.01 8.24 5.86
CA MET A 503 -8.53 8.33 4.49
C MET A 503 -9.55 8.96 3.54
N SER A 504 -10.86 8.83 3.82
CA SER A 504 -11.92 9.46 3.03
C SER A 504 -11.88 10.99 3.06
N VAL A 505 -11.16 11.58 4.03
CA VAL A 505 -11.01 13.03 4.18
C VAL A 505 -9.55 13.45 4.03
N GLU A 506 -8.61 12.70 4.62
CA GLU A 506 -7.17 13.05 4.60
C GLU A 506 -6.48 12.66 3.29
N PHE A 507 -6.89 11.53 2.69
CA PHE A 507 -6.31 10.99 1.45
C PHE A 507 -7.40 10.61 0.46
N PRO A 508 -8.31 11.54 0.12
CA PRO A 508 -9.59 11.19 -0.47
C PRO A 508 -9.48 10.68 -1.91
N PHE A 509 -8.41 11.06 -2.64
CA PHE A 509 -8.10 10.46 -3.94
C PHE A 509 -7.75 8.98 -3.82
N ALA A 510 -6.91 8.61 -2.85
CA ALA A 510 -6.57 7.22 -2.60
C ALA A 510 -7.79 6.43 -2.14
N TYR A 511 -8.62 7.00 -1.25
CA TYR A 511 -9.87 6.37 -0.82
C TYR A 511 -10.86 6.15 -1.98
N ARG A 512 -11.06 7.18 -2.82
CA ARG A 512 -11.90 7.10 -4.04
C ARG A 512 -11.46 5.95 -4.94
N TYR A 513 -10.16 5.75 -5.14
CA TYR A 513 -9.65 4.64 -5.95
C TYR A 513 -10.16 3.28 -5.44
N PHE A 514 -10.15 3.04 -4.13
CA PHE A 514 -10.69 1.80 -3.55
C PHE A 514 -12.19 1.68 -3.77
N ILE A 515 -12.96 2.75 -3.56
CA ILE A 515 -14.41 2.75 -3.78
C ILE A 515 -14.76 2.51 -5.27
N ASP A 516 -14.06 3.18 -6.19
CA ASP A 516 -14.32 3.09 -7.62
C ASP A 516 -13.90 1.75 -8.22
N THR A 517 -12.87 1.10 -7.66
CA THR A 517 -12.39 -0.20 -8.15
C THR A 517 -12.89 -1.40 -7.35
N ALA A 518 -13.66 -1.17 -6.28
CA ALA A 518 -14.33 -2.22 -5.51
C ALA A 518 -15.37 -2.98 -6.35
N THR A 519 -15.47 -4.27 -6.09
CA THR A 519 -16.55 -5.13 -6.58
C THR A 519 -17.72 -5.16 -5.59
N GLU A 520 -18.84 -5.78 -5.97
CA GLU A 520 -19.99 -5.99 -5.07
C GLU A 520 -19.68 -6.91 -3.87
N ASN A 521 -18.53 -7.58 -3.89
CA ASN A 521 -18.07 -8.48 -2.85
C ASN A 521 -16.98 -7.86 -1.95
N ASP A 522 -16.55 -6.63 -2.23
CA ASP A 522 -15.58 -5.92 -1.39
C ASP A 522 -16.33 -5.01 -0.40
N TYR A 523 -16.22 -5.33 0.89
CA TYR A 523 -16.78 -4.52 1.98
C TYR A 523 -15.65 -3.88 2.77
N PHE A 524 -15.75 -2.61 3.11
CA PHE A 524 -14.75 -1.87 3.89
C PHE A 524 -15.22 -1.61 5.31
N TYR A 525 -14.28 -1.69 6.26
CA TYR A 525 -14.51 -1.39 7.66
C TYR A 525 -13.30 -0.68 8.27
N SER A 526 -13.54 0.05 9.36
CA SER A 526 -12.50 0.72 10.15
C SER A 526 -12.16 -0.08 11.41
N GLY A 527 -10.97 0.11 11.98
CA GLY A 527 -10.63 -0.54 13.25
C GLY A 527 -9.48 0.11 13.99
N GLY A 528 -8.94 -0.59 14.97
CA GLY A 528 -8.00 0.01 15.94
C GLY A 528 -8.72 0.78 17.04
N GLY A 529 -9.99 0.44 17.32
CA GLY A 529 -10.78 1.10 18.35
C GLY A 529 -11.37 2.44 17.95
N SER A 530 -11.04 2.97 16.77
CA SER A 530 -11.53 4.25 16.23
C SER A 530 -11.56 4.21 14.70
N ALA A 531 -12.26 5.17 14.08
CA ALA A 531 -12.29 5.35 12.63
C ALA A 531 -11.30 6.42 12.13
N ILE A 532 -10.57 7.02 13.07
CA ILE A 532 -9.65 8.14 12.86
C ILE A 532 -8.24 7.88 13.42
N GLY A 533 -7.84 6.62 13.48
CA GLY A 533 -6.52 6.16 13.91
C GLY A 533 -6.55 5.11 15.02
N PHE A 534 -5.40 4.52 15.32
CA PHE A 534 -5.27 3.44 16.30
C PHE A 534 -5.23 4.00 17.73
N VAL A 535 -6.12 3.51 18.60
CA VAL A 535 -6.29 4.03 19.96
C VAL A 535 -6.76 2.93 20.93
N ASP A 536 -6.26 2.98 22.17
CA ASP A 536 -6.81 2.18 23.27
C ASP A 536 -7.91 2.96 23.99
N ILE A 537 -9.17 2.57 23.74
CA ILE A 537 -10.34 3.15 24.42
C ILE A 537 -10.56 2.41 25.73
N ASP A 538 -10.08 2.98 26.82
CA ASP A 538 -10.21 2.37 28.14
C ASP A 538 -10.63 3.38 29.22
N SER A 539 -10.59 2.96 30.48
CA SER A 539 -10.93 3.81 31.63
C SER A 539 -9.87 4.87 31.98
N GLN A 540 -8.62 4.72 31.52
CA GLN A 540 -7.52 5.65 31.78
C GLN A 540 -7.61 6.90 30.91
N MET A 541 -8.14 6.77 29.70
CA MET A 541 -8.38 7.92 28.82
C MET A 541 -9.42 8.88 29.42
N ASN A 542 -9.13 10.19 29.35
CA ASN A 542 -10.06 11.24 29.74
C ASN A 542 -11.38 11.11 28.98
N TYR A 543 -12.52 11.16 29.70
CA TYR A 543 -13.83 11.00 29.08
C TYR A 543 -14.14 12.04 28.01
N LEU A 544 -13.62 13.27 28.11
CA LEU A 544 -13.81 14.30 27.09
C LEU A 544 -13.07 13.95 25.79
N SER A 545 -11.90 13.33 25.89
CA SER A 545 -11.14 12.82 24.74
C SER A 545 -11.90 11.67 24.08
N ARG A 546 -12.36 10.69 24.86
CA ARG A 546 -13.19 9.58 24.35
C ARG A 546 -14.45 10.07 23.64
N ASP A 547 -15.15 11.03 24.23
CA ASP A 547 -16.35 11.61 23.64
C ASP A 547 -16.04 12.33 22.31
N ALA A 548 -14.94 13.07 22.26
CA ALA A 548 -14.52 13.78 21.05
C ALA A 548 -14.08 12.82 19.94
N ILE A 549 -13.40 11.72 20.28
CA ILE A 549 -13.04 10.65 19.34
C ILE A 549 -14.31 9.95 18.83
N ALA A 550 -15.28 9.65 19.70
CA ALA A 550 -16.55 9.05 19.28
C ALA A 550 -17.34 9.98 18.33
N ASP A 551 -17.38 11.28 18.63
CA ASP A 551 -18.01 12.26 17.74
C ASP A 551 -17.30 12.36 16.39
N ALA A 552 -15.97 12.24 16.38
CA ALA A 552 -15.20 12.17 15.15
C ALA A 552 -15.50 10.88 14.37
N ASN A 553 -15.49 9.71 15.02
CA ASN A 553 -15.85 8.44 14.37
C ASN A 553 -17.16 8.55 13.60
N LYS A 554 -18.20 9.08 14.24
CA LYS A 554 -19.51 9.29 13.61
C LYS A 554 -19.38 10.11 12.32
N TYR A 555 -18.65 11.22 12.36
CA TYR A 555 -18.44 12.09 11.18
C TYR A 555 -17.72 11.38 10.04
N TYR A 556 -16.59 10.72 10.31
CA TYR A 556 -15.79 10.07 9.27
C TYR A 556 -16.47 8.80 8.73
N MET A 557 -17.12 8.02 9.59
CA MET A 557 -17.86 6.82 9.17
C MET A 557 -19.10 7.15 8.32
N GLU A 558 -19.74 8.31 8.54
CA GLU A 558 -20.83 8.81 7.70
C GLU A 558 -20.32 9.17 6.29
N ILE A 559 -19.17 9.83 6.18
CA ILE A 559 -18.53 10.15 4.89
C ILE A 559 -18.09 8.88 4.16
N ALA A 560 -17.52 7.93 4.88
CA ALA A 560 -16.95 6.69 4.35
C ALA A 560 -18.00 5.60 4.04
N ASP A 561 -19.25 5.74 4.51
CA ASP A 561 -20.26 4.68 4.53
C ASP A 561 -19.77 3.41 5.27
N GLN A 562 -18.95 3.56 6.31
CA GLN A 562 -18.36 2.44 7.06
C GLN A 562 -18.87 2.41 8.50
N GLN A 563 -20.00 1.74 8.74
CA GLN A 563 -20.66 1.77 10.05
C GLN A 563 -20.30 0.59 10.98
N LEU A 564 -19.29 -0.21 10.63
CA LEU A 564 -18.76 -1.29 11.47
C LEU A 564 -17.33 -0.98 11.89
N ILE A 565 -17.01 -1.29 13.14
CA ILE A 565 -15.70 -1.01 13.72
C ILE A 565 -15.07 -2.27 14.34
N ASP A 566 -13.78 -2.48 14.14
CA ASP A 566 -13.00 -3.45 14.92
C ASP A 566 -12.34 -2.78 16.14
N MET A 567 -12.72 -3.27 17.31
CA MET A 567 -12.16 -2.90 18.59
C MET A 567 -10.97 -3.80 18.87
N TYR A 568 -9.78 -3.24 18.67
CA TYR A 568 -8.54 -3.87 19.10
C TYR A 568 -8.30 -3.52 20.57
N ASN A 569 -8.69 -4.41 21.48
CA ASN A 569 -8.32 -4.32 22.90
C ASN A 569 -7.87 -5.70 23.36
N ASP A 570 -6.61 -6.00 23.10
CA ASP A 570 -5.98 -7.14 23.73
C ASP A 570 -5.72 -6.76 25.18
N LYS A 571 -6.42 -7.41 26.09
CA LYS A 571 -6.25 -7.24 27.54
C LYS A 571 -4.83 -7.68 27.93
N TYR A 572 -3.85 -6.78 27.91
CA TYR A 572 -2.44 -7.14 27.99
C TYR A 572 -1.92 -7.23 29.43
N ILE A 573 -2.54 -6.54 30.39
CA ILE A 573 -2.13 -6.59 31.79
C ILE A 573 -3.28 -6.92 32.74
N SER A 574 -2.97 -7.58 33.85
CA SER A 574 -3.95 -8.02 34.85
C SER A 574 -4.69 -6.87 35.57
N THR A 575 -4.31 -5.62 35.27
CA THR A 575 -4.87 -4.39 35.84
C THR A 575 -5.88 -3.70 34.93
N ASP A 576 -6.04 -4.10 33.67
CA ASP A 576 -7.00 -3.47 32.76
C ASP A 576 -8.42 -3.84 33.16
N LEU A 577 -9.14 -2.84 33.70
CA LEU A 577 -10.56 -2.94 33.96
C LEU A 577 -11.31 -2.77 32.64
N PHE A 578 -11.49 -3.88 31.94
CA PHE A 578 -12.39 -3.94 30.79
C PHE A 578 -13.84 -3.75 31.27
N GLU A 579 -14.42 -2.59 30.99
CA GLU A 579 -15.80 -2.26 31.32
C GLU A 579 -16.66 -2.18 30.05
N LYS A 580 -17.46 -3.23 29.78
CA LYS A 580 -18.39 -3.31 28.63
C LYS A 580 -19.28 -2.07 28.51
N SER A 581 -19.66 -1.44 29.63
CA SER A 581 -20.48 -0.22 29.64
C SER A 581 -19.75 1.02 29.11
N VAL A 582 -18.44 1.15 29.35
CA VAL A 582 -17.64 2.28 28.85
C VAL A 582 -17.53 2.18 27.34
N LEU A 583 -17.08 1.02 26.84
CA LEU A 583 -16.99 0.76 25.40
C LEU A 583 -18.35 0.81 24.72
N GLY A 584 -19.39 0.20 25.30
CA GLY A 584 -20.74 0.28 24.74
C GLY A 584 -21.24 1.72 24.62
N SER A 585 -20.94 2.59 25.59
CA SER A 585 -21.31 4.01 25.52
C SER A 585 -20.53 4.76 24.44
N TYR A 586 -19.24 4.46 24.30
CA TYR A 586 -18.39 5.00 23.23
C TYR A 586 -18.86 4.57 21.83
N LEU A 587 -19.14 3.28 21.64
CA LEU A 587 -19.67 2.73 20.39
C LEU A 587 -21.04 3.33 20.05
N ASN A 588 -21.94 3.42 21.03
CA ASN A 588 -23.25 4.02 20.83
C ASN A 588 -23.15 5.51 20.47
N ARG A 589 -22.17 6.25 21.03
CA ARG A 589 -21.91 7.64 20.65
C ARG A 589 -21.30 7.78 19.25
N SER A 590 -20.47 6.81 18.86
CA SER A 590 -19.87 6.72 17.52
C SER A 590 -20.89 6.35 16.43
N ASP A 591 -22.14 6.04 16.79
CA ASP A 591 -23.24 5.71 15.87
C ASP A 591 -22.94 4.50 14.96
N VAL A 592 -22.23 3.50 15.51
CA VAL A 592 -21.92 2.27 14.78
C VAL A 592 -23.10 1.30 14.75
N LEU A 593 -23.22 0.52 13.69
CA LEU A 593 -24.19 -0.58 13.59
C LEU A 593 -23.78 -1.81 14.41
N GLY A 594 -22.48 -1.98 14.65
CA GLY A 594 -21.93 -3.11 15.38
C GLY A 594 -20.41 -3.05 15.46
N ALA A 595 -19.85 -3.92 16.29
CA ALA A 595 -18.40 -4.03 16.44
C ALA A 595 -17.91 -5.47 16.40
N PHE A 596 -16.67 -5.65 15.98
CA PHE A 596 -15.89 -6.87 16.20
C PHE A 596 -14.90 -6.57 17.31
N ALA A 597 -14.68 -7.49 18.24
CA ALA A 597 -13.79 -7.24 19.37
C ALA A 597 -13.07 -8.52 19.79
N ARG A 598 -11.84 -8.43 20.27
CA ARG A 598 -11.08 -9.57 20.79
C ARG A 598 -11.02 -9.51 22.32
N ILE A 599 -11.81 -10.32 23.03
CA ILE A 599 -11.88 -10.23 24.50
C ILE A 599 -11.60 -11.56 25.19
N HIS A 600 -10.60 -11.53 26.09
CA HIS A 600 -10.34 -12.61 27.03
C HIS A 600 -11.13 -12.42 28.34
N ASP A 601 -12.42 -12.77 28.36
CA ASP A 601 -13.23 -12.77 29.59
C ASP A 601 -13.37 -14.17 30.22
N GLY A 602 -12.70 -15.18 29.64
CA GLY A 602 -12.74 -16.57 30.10
C GLY A 602 -14.03 -17.30 29.70
N ASN A 603 -14.96 -16.65 29.01
CA ASN A 603 -16.17 -17.25 28.48
C ASN A 603 -16.13 -17.33 26.94
N THR A 604 -15.45 -18.35 26.43
CA THR A 604 -15.26 -18.54 24.99
C THR A 604 -16.50 -19.03 24.23
N SER A 605 -17.65 -19.16 24.91
CA SER A 605 -18.86 -19.76 24.32
C SER A 605 -19.83 -18.76 23.69
N ILE A 606 -19.81 -17.49 24.11
CA ILE A 606 -20.72 -16.46 23.57
C ILE A 606 -19.95 -15.64 22.55
N ARG A 607 -20.29 -15.81 21.27
CA ARG A 607 -19.66 -15.07 20.17
C ARG A 607 -20.33 -13.75 19.84
N VAL A 608 -21.62 -13.55 20.18
CA VAL A 608 -22.30 -12.26 19.96
C VAL A 608 -22.93 -11.75 21.26
N GLU A 609 -22.56 -10.54 21.62
CA GLU A 609 -23.01 -9.85 22.82
C GLU A 609 -23.71 -8.53 22.46
N SER A 610 -24.35 -7.92 23.45
CA SER A 610 -24.85 -6.55 23.33
C SER A 610 -24.19 -5.66 24.39
N TRP A 611 -23.51 -4.61 23.96
CA TRP A 611 -22.91 -3.60 24.83
C TRP A 611 -23.64 -2.29 24.65
N SER A 612 -24.42 -1.89 25.65
CA SER A 612 -25.28 -0.69 25.57
C SER A 612 -26.18 -0.67 24.31
N SER A 613 -26.73 -1.83 23.92
CA SER A 613 -27.56 -2.06 22.73
C SER A 613 -26.80 -2.23 21.40
N ILE A 614 -25.48 -2.04 21.38
CA ILE A 614 -24.65 -2.29 20.19
C ILE A 614 -24.30 -3.78 20.12
N PRO A 615 -24.55 -4.47 18.99
CA PRO A 615 -24.14 -5.86 18.83
C PRO A 615 -22.63 -5.94 18.65
N VAL A 616 -21.99 -6.85 19.37
CA VAL A 616 -20.55 -7.04 19.34
C VAL A 616 -20.19 -8.51 19.16
N TYR A 617 -19.44 -8.82 18.11
CA TYR A 617 -18.90 -10.16 17.90
C TYR A 617 -17.57 -10.34 18.62
N ASN A 618 -17.52 -11.20 19.63
CA ASN A 618 -16.30 -11.58 20.33
C ASN A 618 -15.51 -12.61 19.52
N ARG A 619 -14.40 -12.15 18.97
CA ARG A 619 -13.53 -12.83 18.02
C ARG A 619 -12.38 -13.59 18.69
N TRP A 620 -12.43 -13.78 20.01
CA TRP A 620 -11.40 -14.46 20.80
C TRP A 620 -11.02 -15.86 20.29
N THR A 621 -11.99 -16.59 19.74
CA THR A 621 -11.79 -17.95 19.22
C THR A 621 -11.47 -17.99 17.72
N ASN A 622 -11.30 -16.83 17.08
CA ASN A 622 -10.93 -16.78 15.68
C ASN A 622 -9.64 -17.54 15.43
N PHE A 623 -9.57 -18.16 14.26
CA PHE A 623 -8.33 -18.76 13.80
C PHE A 623 -7.33 -17.64 13.52
N TYR A 624 -6.33 -17.53 14.40
CA TYR A 624 -5.10 -16.78 14.16
C TYR A 624 -4.07 -17.82 13.69
N PRO A 625 -4.00 -18.09 12.38
CA PRO A 625 -3.26 -19.22 11.85
C PRO A 625 -1.77 -19.09 12.22
N ARG A 626 -1.30 -19.97 13.10
CA ARG A 626 0.13 -20.20 13.33
C ARG A 626 0.53 -21.43 12.55
N ARG A 627 1.62 -21.35 11.79
CA ARG A 627 2.08 -22.43 10.87
C ARG A 627 2.26 -23.83 11.50
N SER A 628 2.32 -23.96 12.82
CA SER A 628 2.76 -25.18 13.51
C SER A 628 1.65 -26.16 13.90
N SER A 629 0.46 -26.11 13.31
CA SER A 629 -0.69 -26.91 13.80
C SER A 629 -1.23 -27.96 12.82
N SER A 630 -0.75 -28.06 11.57
CA SER A 630 -1.20 -29.12 10.66
C SER A 630 -0.15 -29.54 9.62
N GLY A 631 0.07 -30.86 9.50
CA GLY A 631 0.84 -31.44 8.39
C GLY A 631 2.36 -31.23 8.45
N ASP A 632 2.95 -31.12 9.66
CA ASP A 632 4.35 -30.77 9.88
C ASP A 632 5.36 -31.60 9.07
N VAL A 633 6.26 -30.91 8.37
CA VAL A 633 7.43 -31.48 7.70
C VAL A 633 8.68 -31.08 8.46
N ALA A 634 8.98 -31.82 9.51
CA ALA A 634 10.20 -31.70 10.29
C ALA A 634 10.87 -33.07 10.41
N TYR A 635 12.16 -33.11 10.72
CA TYR A 635 12.88 -34.38 10.87
C TYR A 635 12.22 -35.38 11.82
N LEU A 636 11.60 -34.90 12.89
CA LEU A 636 10.92 -35.74 13.87
C LEU A 636 9.58 -36.30 13.36
N ALA A 637 9.04 -35.74 12.29
CA ALA A 637 7.81 -36.16 11.63
C ALA A 637 8.06 -36.94 10.33
N MET A 638 9.32 -37.10 9.90
CA MET A 638 9.71 -37.87 8.71
C MET A 638 10.30 -39.22 9.10
N ASP A 639 10.08 -40.22 8.26
CA ASP A 639 10.68 -41.54 8.40
C ASP A 639 12.15 -41.49 7.98
N LYS A 640 13.03 -41.94 8.89
CA LYS A 640 14.46 -42.03 8.61
C LYS A 640 14.76 -43.32 7.86
N MET A 641 15.02 -43.20 6.55
CA MET A 641 15.38 -44.32 5.69
C MET A 641 16.87 -44.69 5.82
N SER A 642 17.73 -43.67 5.98
CA SER A 642 19.15 -43.82 6.28
C SER A 642 19.71 -42.55 6.95
N ASP A 643 21.01 -42.50 7.27
CA ASP A 643 21.66 -41.26 7.72
C ASP A 643 21.70 -40.16 6.63
N TYR A 644 21.37 -40.52 5.39
CA TYR A 644 21.48 -39.72 4.18
C TYR A 644 20.14 -39.45 3.51
N ARG A 645 19.04 -40.03 4.03
CA ARG A 645 17.71 -39.93 3.41
C ARG A 645 16.59 -39.99 4.44
N TYR A 646 15.69 -39.03 4.36
CA TYR A 646 14.47 -38.93 5.15
C TYR A 646 13.28 -38.78 4.22
N GLU A 647 12.14 -39.39 4.56
CA GLU A 647 10.97 -39.46 3.68
C GLU A 647 9.65 -39.25 4.45
N GLN A 648 8.64 -38.78 3.73
CA GLN A 648 7.28 -38.64 4.18
C GLN A 648 6.37 -39.21 3.07
N ASP A 649 5.89 -40.43 3.30
CA ASP A 649 5.11 -41.20 2.31
C ASP A 649 3.65 -40.75 2.21
N LEU A 650 3.18 -39.89 3.12
CA LEU A 650 1.81 -39.37 3.03
C LEU A 650 1.68 -38.48 1.81
N SER A 651 0.92 -38.95 0.81
CA SER A 651 0.59 -38.19 -0.39
C SER A 651 -0.05 -36.85 -0.03
N SER A 652 0.42 -35.78 -0.68
CA SER A 652 -0.20 -34.46 -0.66
C SER A 652 -0.07 -33.80 -2.04
N ASP A 653 -1.07 -33.00 -2.39
CA ASP A 653 -1.10 -32.09 -3.54
C ASP A 653 -0.48 -30.71 -3.21
N TYR A 654 0.11 -30.58 -2.02
CA TYR A 654 0.85 -29.39 -1.59
C TYR A 654 2.05 -29.75 -0.72
N TRP A 655 3.17 -29.08 -0.94
CA TRP A 655 4.26 -29.02 0.03
C TRP A 655 4.87 -27.63 0.09
N PHE A 656 5.07 -27.11 1.28
CA PHE A 656 5.93 -25.96 1.54
C PHE A 656 7.02 -26.35 2.53
N ILE A 657 8.27 -26.10 2.16
CA ILE A 657 9.47 -26.46 2.91
C ILE A 657 10.32 -25.21 3.13
N GLN A 658 10.69 -24.96 4.37
CA GLN A 658 11.68 -23.97 4.76
C GLN A 658 12.86 -24.68 5.41
N SER A 659 14.06 -24.35 4.94
CA SER A 659 15.24 -25.02 5.46
C SER A 659 16.52 -24.18 5.48
N THR A 660 17.46 -24.52 6.36
CA THR A 660 18.79 -23.90 6.44
C THR A 660 19.86 -24.92 6.07
N LEU A 661 20.61 -24.63 5.01
CA LEU A 661 21.70 -25.48 4.53
C LEU A 661 23.04 -25.03 5.13
N ALA A 662 23.81 -25.98 5.62
CA ALA A 662 25.19 -25.80 6.02
C ALA A 662 26.06 -25.44 4.81
N ASN A 663 27.20 -24.79 5.05
CA ASN A 663 28.16 -24.48 4.02
C ASN A 663 28.97 -25.75 3.66
N THR A 664 28.40 -26.60 2.80
CA THR A 664 29.02 -27.83 2.31
C THR A 664 29.04 -27.87 0.77
N LEU A 665 29.92 -28.73 0.24
CA LEU A 665 29.96 -29.10 -1.18
C LEU A 665 29.08 -30.33 -1.48
N ASP A 666 28.60 -31.02 -0.45
CA ASP A 666 27.72 -32.18 -0.60
C ASP A 666 26.47 -31.81 -1.40
N ALA A 667 26.11 -32.67 -2.36
CA ALA A 667 24.85 -32.50 -3.09
C ALA A 667 23.65 -32.69 -2.14
N ILE A 668 22.62 -31.87 -2.35
CA ILE A 668 21.36 -31.90 -1.58
C ILE A 668 20.21 -32.00 -2.56
N HIS A 669 19.32 -32.96 -2.35
CA HIS A 669 18.15 -33.23 -3.18
C HIS A 669 16.88 -33.08 -2.35
N TYR A 670 15.98 -32.23 -2.83
CA TYR A 670 14.59 -32.14 -2.37
C TYR A 670 13.70 -32.80 -3.41
N ASP A 671 13.10 -33.93 -3.04
CA ASP A 671 12.19 -34.70 -3.86
C ASP A 671 10.74 -34.30 -3.51
N LEU A 672 9.99 -33.86 -4.51
CA LEU A 672 8.63 -33.34 -4.39
C LEU A 672 7.67 -34.20 -5.20
N PHE A 673 6.48 -34.46 -4.65
CA PHE A 673 5.46 -35.36 -5.23
C PHE A 673 6.04 -36.72 -5.61
N VAL A 674 6.69 -37.36 -4.64
CA VAL A 674 7.27 -38.70 -4.79
C VAL A 674 6.16 -39.72 -4.98
N GLN A 675 6.19 -40.42 -6.12
CA GLN A 675 5.27 -41.50 -6.48
C GLN A 675 5.79 -42.85 -5.97
N GLU A 676 4.90 -43.83 -5.84
CA GLU A 676 5.27 -45.21 -5.43
C GLU A 676 6.27 -45.88 -6.39
N ASN A 677 6.23 -45.53 -7.68
CA ASN A 677 7.17 -46.05 -8.69
C ASN A 677 8.54 -45.31 -8.68
N GLY A 678 8.71 -44.33 -7.79
CA GLY A 678 9.89 -43.49 -7.68
C GLY A 678 9.90 -42.27 -8.58
N ASP A 679 8.87 -42.03 -9.40
CA ASP A 679 8.78 -40.82 -10.20
C ASP A 679 8.56 -39.59 -9.30
N ARG A 680 9.13 -38.44 -9.67
CA ARG A 680 9.11 -37.21 -8.83
C ARG A 680 9.63 -35.98 -9.55
N TYR A 681 9.37 -34.81 -8.96
CA TYR A 681 10.20 -33.62 -9.17
C TYR A 681 11.38 -33.63 -8.21
N ARG A 682 12.55 -33.16 -8.65
CA ARG A 682 13.76 -33.04 -7.82
C ARG A 682 14.38 -31.66 -7.96
N VAL A 683 14.58 -30.99 -6.82
CA VAL A 683 15.43 -29.80 -6.73
C VAL A 683 16.79 -30.19 -6.17
N THR A 684 17.83 -30.06 -6.98
CA THR A 684 19.21 -30.40 -6.62
C THR A 684 20.03 -29.12 -6.40
N PHE A 685 20.74 -29.06 -5.28
CA PHE A 685 21.81 -28.10 -5.03
C PHE A 685 23.16 -28.80 -5.21
N GLU A 686 23.96 -28.39 -6.20
CA GLU A 686 25.26 -29.01 -6.53
C GLU A 686 26.22 -27.94 -7.10
N ASP A 687 27.46 -27.89 -6.61
CA ASP A 687 28.58 -27.08 -7.15
C ASP A 687 28.20 -25.66 -7.68
N GLY A 688 27.62 -24.81 -6.81
CA GLY A 688 27.25 -23.43 -7.18
C GLY A 688 26.08 -23.31 -8.17
N SER A 689 25.36 -24.40 -8.42
CA SER A 689 24.19 -24.45 -9.29
C SER A 689 22.97 -25.13 -8.63
N ILE A 690 21.77 -24.67 -9.00
CA ILE A 690 20.51 -25.28 -8.58
C ILE A 690 19.79 -25.76 -9.83
N HIS A 691 19.34 -27.01 -9.81
CA HIS A 691 18.60 -27.64 -10.89
C HIS A 691 17.22 -28.07 -10.40
N LEU A 692 16.17 -27.73 -11.16
CA LEU A 692 14.87 -28.38 -11.07
C LEU A 692 14.80 -29.45 -12.15
N LYS A 693 14.45 -30.68 -11.78
CA LYS A 693 14.35 -31.84 -12.67
C LYS A 693 13.03 -32.58 -12.50
N THR A 694 12.61 -33.30 -13.52
CA THR A 694 11.67 -34.43 -13.41
C THR A 694 12.44 -35.74 -13.50
N ILE A 695 11.97 -36.76 -12.78
CA ILE A 695 12.46 -38.13 -12.88
C ILE A 695 11.25 -38.99 -13.22
N ILE A 696 11.24 -39.56 -14.43
CA ILE A 696 10.15 -40.41 -14.92
C ILE A 696 10.74 -41.71 -15.45
N ASN A 697 10.34 -42.85 -14.88
CA ASN A 697 10.89 -44.17 -15.17
C ASN A 697 12.44 -44.21 -15.10
N GLY A 698 13.01 -43.48 -14.14
CA GLY A 698 14.46 -43.35 -13.94
C GLY A 698 15.17 -42.44 -14.94
N VAL A 699 14.46 -41.77 -15.85
CA VAL A 699 15.02 -40.78 -16.77
C VAL A 699 14.94 -39.39 -16.14
N GLU A 700 16.09 -38.74 -15.94
CA GLU A 700 16.15 -37.36 -15.46
C GLU A 700 16.03 -36.37 -16.62
N THR A 701 15.13 -35.39 -16.50
CA THR A 701 15.00 -34.25 -17.42
C THR A 701 15.15 -32.96 -16.65
N VAL A 702 16.05 -32.07 -17.08
CA VAL A 702 16.25 -30.76 -16.43
C VAL A 702 15.20 -29.78 -16.95
N LEU A 703 14.41 -29.22 -16.03
CA LEU A 703 13.36 -28.24 -16.32
C LEU A 703 13.85 -26.79 -16.16
N SER A 704 14.70 -26.54 -15.16
CA SER A 704 15.25 -25.21 -14.89
C SER A 704 16.63 -25.32 -14.25
N SER A 705 17.48 -24.32 -14.45
CA SER A 705 18.84 -24.27 -13.89
C SER A 705 19.26 -22.83 -13.62
N LYS A 706 19.87 -22.59 -12.46
CA LYS A 706 20.40 -21.26 -12.08
C LYS A 706 21.73 -21.40 -11.36
N VAL A 707 22.70 -20.57 -11.74
CA VAL A 707 23.93 -20.38 -10.95
C VAL A 707 23.58 -19.53 -9.73
N TYR A 708 24.09 -19.89 -8.57
CA TYR A 708 23.93 -19.11 -7.34
C TYR A 708 25.25 -19.05 -6.57
N ASN A 709 25.47 -17.93 -5.87
CA ASN A 709 26.65 -17.74 -5.04
C ASN A 709 26.23 -17.10 -3.72
N THR A 710 26.15 -17.88 -2.64
CA THR A 710 25.87 -17.33 -1.31
C THR A 710 26.46 -18.19 -0.20
N ALA A 711 27.09 -17.55 0.80
CA ALA A 711 27.46 -18.17 2.07
C ALA A 711 26.23 -18.29 2.99
N THR A 712 25.95 -19.50 3.49
CA THR A 712 24.71 -19.92 4.19
C THR A 712 23.44 -19.76 3.34
N ARG A 713 22.58 -20.79 3.30
CA ARG A 713 21.40 -20.82 2.40
C ARG A 713 20.14 -21.06 3.22
N ASN A 714 19.34 -20.02 3.40
CA ASN A 714 17.96 -20.15 3.86
C ASN A 714 17.09 -20.39 2.63
N ILE A 715 16.51 -21.57 2.52
CA ILE A 715 15.68 -21.95 1.38
C ILE A 715 14.20 -21.89 1.75
N LYS A 716 13.38 -21.54 0.77
CA LYS A 716 11.92 -21.75 0.81
C LYS A 716 11.52 -22.38 -0.52
N LEU A 717 11.01 -23.60 -0.47
CA LEU A 717 10.63 -24.42 -1.61
C LEU A 717 9.14 -24.76 -1.49
N SER A 718 8.38 -24.60 -2.56
CA SER A 718 6.98 -25.03 -2.58
C SER A 718 6.60 -25.73 -3.88
N ILE A 719 5.68 -26.68 -3.77
CA ILE A 719 4.93 -27.28 -4.88
C ILE A 719 3.45 -27.24 -4.55
N ASP A 720 2.62 -26.84 -5.51
CA ASP A 720 1.19 -26.63 -5.30
C ASP A 720 0.40 -27.07 -6.53
N HIS A 721 -0.57 -27.96 -6.30
CA HIS A 721 -1.67 -28.30 -7.21
C HIS A 721 -3.00 -28.39 -6.44
N SER A 722 -3.04 -27.94 -5.18
CA SER A 722 -4.03 -28.43 -4.21
C SER A 722 -5.45 -27.93 -4.40
N THR A 723 -5.71 -27.16 -5.46
CA THR A 723 -6.99 -26.47 -5.60
C THR A 723 -7.59 -26.54 -7.00
N PRO A 724 -8.93 -26.45 -7.12
CA PRO A 724 -9.61 -26.52 -8.41
C PRO A 724 -9.26 -25.39 -9.40
N LEU A 725 -8.52 -24.37 -8.96
CA LEU A 725 -8.05 -23.27 -9.81
C LEU A 725 -6.66 -23.54 -10.41
N ASP A 726 -5.88 -24.43 -9.81
CA ASP A 726 -4.52 -24.69 -10.23
C ASP A 726 -4.56 -25.59 -11.48
N GLN A 727 -4.51 -24.96 -12.65
CA GLN A 727 -4.47 -25.68 -13.93
C GLN A 727 -3.17 -26.47 -14.11
N TYR A 728 -2.12 -26.08 -13.39
CA TYR A 728 -0.76 -26.58 -13.53
C TYR A 728 -0.12 -26.82 -12.16
N THR A 729 0.69 -27.86 -12.04
CA THR A 729 1.57 -28.04 -10.88
C THR A 729 2.63 -26.94 -10.89
N ARG A 730 2.65 -26.12 -9.83
CA ARG A 730 3.54 -24.95 -9.72
C ARG A 730 4.64 -25.19 -8.70
N ILE A 731 5.90 -25.00 -9.10
CA ILE A 731 7.08 -25.19 -8.24
C ILE A 731 7.83 -23.87 -8.09
N LYS A 732 8.15 -23.47 -6.85
CA LYS A 732 8.89 -22.23 -6.55
C LYS A 732 10.06 -22.49 -5.64
N LEU A 733 11.16 -21.81 -5.90
CA LEU A 733 12.32 -21.81 -5.01
C LEU A 733 12.80 -20.38 -4.72
N TYR A 734 13.00 -20.10 -3.44
CA TYR A 734 13.69 -18.93 -2.92
C TYR A 734 14.94 -19.35 -2.15
N VAL A 735 16.02 -18.59 -2.31
CA VAL A 735 17.26 -18.75 -1.54
C VAL A 735 17.67 -17.39 -0.99
N ASN A 736 17.80 -17.29 0.33
CA ASN A 736 18.03 -16.05 1.05
C ASN A 736 17.02 -14.96 0.62
N ASP A 737 15.75 -15.36 0.53
CA ASP A 737 14.61 -14.54 0.10
C ASP A 737 14.65 -14.02 -1.35
N LEU A 738 15.65 -14.44 -2.15
CA LEU A 738 15.70 -14.20 -3.58
C LEU A 738 14.98 -15.31 -4.33
N LYS A 739 14.00 -14.97 -5.17
CA LYS A 739 13.32 -15.92 -6.06
C LYS A 739 14.33 -16.43 -7.10
N ILE A 740 14.64 -17.73 -7.04
CA ILE A 740 15.59 -18.36 -7.96
C ILE A 740 14.88 -18.79 -9.24
N PHE A 741 13.76 -19.49 -9.10
CA PHE A 741 12.87 -19.84 -10.20
C PHE A 741 11.45 -20.07 -9.73
N GLU A 742 10.56 -20.03 -10.71
CA GLU A 742 9.16 -20.37 -10.63
C GLU A 742 8.82 -21.12 -11.91
N TYR A 743 8.32 -22.34 -11.77
CA TYR A 743 8.05 -23.24 -12.88
C TYR A 743 6.60 -23.72 -12.82
N PHE A 744 5.97 -23.81 -13.99
CA PHE A 744 4.62 -24.31 -14.16
C PHE A 744 4.70 -25.55 -15.06
N ASP A 745 4.26 -26.70 -14.55
CA ASP A 745 4.19 -27.90 -15.35
C ASP A 745 2.87 -27.98 -16.10
N ALA A 746 2.90 -27.65 -17.40
CA ALA A 746 1.72 -27.66 -18.25
C ALA A 746 1.08 -29.06 -18.40
N GLU A 747 1.88 -30.12 -18.25
CA GLU A 747 1.45 -31.50 -18.45
C GLU A 747 0.92 -32.16 -17.17
N ASN A 748 1.09 -31.52 -16.01
CA ASN A 748 0.73 -32.06 -14.70
C ASN A 748 1.24 -33.49 -14.48
N HIS A 749 2.53 -33.72 -14.79
CA HIS A 749 3.19 -35.02 -14.67
C HIS A 749 2.90 -35.68 -13.32
N PHE A 750 2.92 -34.87 -12.24
CA PHE A 750 2.47 -35.26 -10.91
C PHE A 750 1.61 -34.14 -10.33
N THR A 751 0.47 -34.51 -9.76
CA THR A 751 -0.51 -33.61 -9.12
C THR A 751 -0.53 -33.75 -7.60
N GLU A 752 -0.03 -34.87 -7.07
CA GLU A 752 0.14 -35.15 -5.65
C GLU A 752 1.28 -36.15 -5.45
N GLY A 753 1.82 -36.25 -4.24
CA GLY A 753 2.74 -37.32 -3.85
C GLY A 753 3.47 -37.02 -2.55
N GLY A 754 4.40 -37.89 -2.17
CA GLY A 754 5.20 -37.75 -0.96
C GLY A 754 6.29 -36.67 -1.05
N TYR A 755 7.05 -36.51 0.03
CA TYR A 755 8.20 -35.61 0.11
C TYR A 755 9.42 -36.37 0.65
N ALA A 756 10.59 -36.17 0.02
CA ALA A 756 11.84 -36.73 0.55
C ALA A 756 12.99 -35.73 0.48
N ILE A 757 13.97 -35.92 1.36
CA ILE A 757 15.25 -35.21 1.33
C ILE A 757 16.39 -36.23 1.32
N GLU A 758 17.36 -36.01 0.45
CA GLU A 758 18.52 -36.88 0.27
C GLU A 758 19.80 -36.03 0.15
N THR A 759 20.88 -36.46 0.80
CA THR A 759 22.16 -35.72 0.87
C THR A 759 23.36 -36.65 0.73
N GLU A 760 24.48 -36.16 0.20
CA GLU A 760 25.73 -36.95 0.19
C GLU A 760 26.39 -37.04 1.57
N GLY A 761 26.33 -35.96 2.36
CA GLY A 761 26.71 -35.93 3.77
C GLY A 761 25.57 -36.39 4.69
N ILE A 762 25.83 -36.58 5.98
CA ILE A 762 24.78 -36.89 6.98
C ILE A 762 23.74 -35.77 6.94
N THR A 763 22.47 -36.11 6.68
CA THR A 763 21.43 -35.11 6.37
C THR A 763 21.26 -34.08 7.47
N THR A 764 21.32 -34.49 8.74
CA THR A 764 21.18 -33.59 9.90
C THR A 764 22.37 -32.64 10.10
N ASP A 765 23.53 -32.95 9.51
CA ASP A 765 24.71 -32.07 9.55
C ASP A 765 24.67 -31.06 8.40
N VAL A 766 24.07 -31.44 7.27
CA VAL A 766 23.96 -30.62 6.06
C VAL A 766 22.73 -29.71 6.10
N VAL A 767 21.63 -30.17 6.68
CA VAL A 767 20.35 -29.47 6.74
C VAL A 767 19.98 -29.29 8.22
N THR A 768 20.16 -28.09 8.74
CA THR A 768 20.20 -27.83 10.20
C THR A 768 18.87 -27.33 10.77
N ASN A 769 17.97 -26.86 9.91
CA ASN A 769 16.62 -26.46 10.27
C ASN A 769 15.71 -26.93 9.13
N LEU A 770 14.77 -27.83 9.38
CA LEU A 770 13.79 -28.29 8.40
C LEU A 770 12.40 -28.17 9.01
N GLN A 771 11.57 -27.33 8.41
CA GLN A 771 10.19 -27.11 8.79
C GLN A 771 9.33 -26.97 7.54
N GLY A 772 8.09 -27.37 7.60
CA GLY A 772 7.19 -27.27 6.45
C GLY A 772 5.79 -27.74 6.78
N THR A 773 4.92 -27.69 5.79
CA THR A 773 3.54 -28.19 5.88
C THR A 773 3.13 -28.82 4.56
N ARG A 774 2.26 -29.81 4.65
CA ARG A 774 1.66 -30.50 3.50
C ARG A 774 0.30 -29.97 3.10
N PHE A 775 -0.27 -29.01 3.83
CA PHE A 775 -1.60 -28.46 3.49
C PHE A 775 -1.44 -27.02 3.03
N SER A 776 -2.11 -26.66 1.94
CA SER A 776 -2.16 -25.27 1.51
C SER A 776 -2.84 -24.42 2.58
N MET A 777 -2.57 -23.12 2.59
CA MET A 777 -3.15 -22.24 3.60
C MET A 777 -4.68 -22.19 3.48
N ALA A 778 -5.20 -22.20 2.25
CA ALA A 778 -6.62 -22.31 1.97
C ALA A 778 -7.23 -23.59 2.59
N GLU A 779 -6.58 -24.74 2.41
CA GLU A 779 -7.08 -26.01 2.95
C GLU A 779 -7.09 -26.05 4.48
N GLN A 780 -6.08 -25.46 5.15
CA GLN A 780 -6.05 -25.36 6.60
C GLN A 780 -7.22 -24.53 7.15
N ILE A 781 -7.58 -23.45 6.46
CA ILE A 781 -8.74 -22.62 6.83
C ILE A 781 -10.04 -23.35 6.55
N PHE A 782 -10.16 -23.98 5.37
CA PHE A 782 -11.30 -24.83 5.04
C PHE A 782 -11.55 -25.89 6.13
N ASN A 783 -10.51 -26.64 6.50
CA ASN A 783 -10.57 -27.63 7.58
C ASN A 783 -10.97 -27.02 8.93
N SER A 784 -10.56 -25.80 9.21
CA SER A 784 -10.97 -25.09 10.43
C SER A 784 -12.46 -24.70 10.39
N ILE A 785 -12.96 -24.23 9.25
CA ILE A 785 -14.38 -23.88 9.04
C ILE A 785 -15.28 -25.10 9.26
N VAL A 786 -14.93 -26.24 8.67
CA VAL A 786 -15.78 -27.44 8.73
C VAL A 786 -15.78 -28.09 10.11
N ASN A 787 -14.71 -27.90 10.88
CA ASN A 787 -14.59 -28.35 12.26
C ASN A 787 -15.15 -27.34 13.28
N ASP A 788 -15.51 -26.11 12.87
CA ASP A 788 -16.17 -25.14 13.74
C ASP A 788 -17.68 -25.47 13.84
N ASN A 789 -18.14 -25.71 15.07
CA ASN A 789 -19.52 -26.04 15.37
C ASN A 789 -20.45 -24.83 15.43
N ASN A 790 -19.93 -23.60 15.35
CA ASN A 790 -20.73 -22.38 15.42
C ASN A 790 -21.51 -22.12 14.14
N HIS A 791 -22.68 -21.47 14.27
CA HIS A 791 -23.45 -20.97 13.13
C HIS A 791 -22.80 -19.74 12.47
N PHE A 792 -22.00 -18.99 13.22
CA PHE A 792 -21.33 -17.76 12.78
C PHE A 792 -19.83 -17.93 12.96
N ILE A 793 -19.12 -17.99 11.84
CA ILE A 793 -17.72 -18.35 11.76
C ILE A 793 -16.96 -17.19 11.11
N LEU A 794 -16.22 -16.44 11.93
CA LEU A 794 -15.18 -15.56 11.43
C LEU A 794 -13.95 -16.45 11.13
N ALA A 795 -13.84 -16.86 9.87
CA ALA A 795 -12.92 -17.92 9.45
C ALA A 795 -11.47 -17.43 9.32
N TYR A 796 -11.27 -16.16 9.03
CA TYR A 796 -9.96 -15.56 8.92
C TYR A 796 -9.99 -14.10 9.37
N TYR A 797 -9.04 -13.74 10.24
CA TYR A 797 -8.71 -12.35 10.58
C TYR A 797 -7.19 -12.24 10.53
N GLY A 798 -6.66 -11.55 9.52
CA GLY A 798 -5.21 -11.45 9.37
C GLY A 798 -4.79 -10.74 8.10
N PHE A 799 -3.49 -10.77 7.85
CA PHE A 799 -2.87 -10.05 6.74
C PHE A 799 -3.24 -10.63 5.37
N VAL A 800 -3.80 -9.80 4.49
CA VAL A 800 -4.10 -10.18 3.11
C VAL A 800 -3.08 -9.54 2.15
N GLY A 801 -2.49 -10.32 1.23
CA GLY A 801 -1.41 -9.87 0.35
C GLY A 801 -1.09 -10.81 -0.83
N THR A 802 -0.24 -10.38 -1.75
CA THR A 802 0.22 -11.17 -2.93
C THR A 802 1.53 -11.90 -2.70
N GLU A 803 1.76 -13.03 -3.37
CA GLU A 803 2.94 -13.88 -3.13
C GLU A 803 4.33 -13.22 -3.40
N GLU A 804 4.40 -12.09 -4.11
CA GLU A 804 5.62 -11.31 -4.40
C GLU A 804 6.07 -10.47 -3.17
N TYR A 805 6.74 -11.10 -2.21
CA TYR A 805 7.26 -10.41 -1.03
C TYR A 805 8.78 -10.43 -0.98
N THR A 806 9.43 -9.27 -1.15
CA THR A 806 10.89 -9.14 -0.89
C THR A 806 11.19 -8.45 0.43
N LEU A 807 10.27 -7.65 1.00
CA LEU A 807 10.53 -6.85 2.21
C LEU A 807 9.34 -6.66 3.16
N ALA A 808 8.14 -7.17 2.83
CA ALA A 808 7.01 -7.16 3.76
C ALA A 808 7.40 -8.05 4.92
N GLN A 809 7.73 -7.38 6.03
CA GLN A 809 8.13 -7.98 7.27
C GLN A 809 7.15 -9.11 7.56
N TYR A 810 7.64 -10.32 7.27
CA TYR A 810 7.10 -11.60 7.63
C TYR A 810 5.82 -11.96 6.88
N ARG A 811 5.89 -13.02 6.04
CA ARG A 811 4.74 -13.96 5.86
C ARG A 811 4.31 -14.62 7.19
N THR A 812 4.56 -13.95 8.33
CA THR A 812 4.51 -14.39 9.72
C THR A 812 4.43 -13.33 10.84
N GLU A 813 4.30 -12.00 10.71
CA GLU A 813 4.65 -11.03 11.80
C GLU A 813 6.09 -11.24 12.39
N PRO A 814 6.78 -10.19 12.89
CA PRO A 814 8.06 -10.35 13.59
C PRO A 814 7.83 -11.01 14.94
N GLY A 815 7.87 -12.34 15.00
CA GLY A 815 7.69 -13.04 16.28
C GLY A 815 7.86 -14.54 16.14
N ILE A 816 7.98 -15.21 17.30
CA ILE A 816 8.11 -16.68 17.44
C ILE A 816 6.78 -17.39 17.06
N GLY A 817 6.00 -16.86 16.10
CA GLY A 817 4.56 -17.10 15.99
C GLY A 817 4.00 -17.45 14.61
N GLY A 818 4.57 -17.01 13.50
CA GLY A 818 4.15 -17.60 12.22
C GLY A 818 2.79 -17.17 11.65
N VAL A 819 2.33 -15.92 11.78
CA VAL A 819 1.01 -15.46 11.31
C VAL A 819 0.81 -15.67 9.80
N ILE A 820 -0.13 -16.51 9.39
CA ILE A 820 -0.35 -16.84 7.98
C ILE A 820 -1.06 -15.70 7.24
N SER A 821 -0.51 -15.32 6.09
CA SER A 821 -1.14 -14.44 5.11
C SER A 821 -1.91 -15.24 4.06
N LEU A 822 -3.07 -14.74 3.64
CA LEU A 822 -3.86 -15.27 2.52
C LEU A 822 -3.99 -14.23 1.40
N SER A 823 -4.28 -14.70 0.20
CA SER A 823 -4.66 -13.87 -0.95
C SER A 823 -6.16 -14.00 -1.25
N PRO A 824 -6.77 -13.10 -2.04
CA PRO A 824 -8.11 -13.29 -2.58
C PRO A 824 -8.25 -14.61 -3.36
N THR A 825 -7.20 -15.05 -4.06
CA THR A 825 -7.14 -16.38 -4.66
C THR A 825 -7.35 -17.49 -3.61
N ASP A 826 -6.70 -17.40 -2.44
CA ASP A 826 -6.87 -18.40 -1.37
C ASP A 826 -8.30 -18.41 -0.78
N PHE A 827 -8.92 -17.23 -0.61
CA PHE A 827 -10.32 -17.16 -0.19
C PHE A 827 -11.25 -17.81 -1.21
N TYR A 828 -10.99 -17.63 -2.50
CA TYR A 828 -11.75 -18.29 -3.55
C TYR A 828 -11.54 -19.79 -3.57
N LYS A 829 -10.30 -20.26 -3.35
CA LYS A 829 -9.98 -21.68 -3.15
C LYS A 829 -10.82 -22.27 -1.99
N ILE A 830 -10.92 -21.59 -0.85
CA ILE A 830 -11.75 -22.01 0.29
C ILE A 830 -13.23 -22.12 -0.10
N LYS A 831 -13.77 -21.11 -0.80
CA LYS A 831 -15.17 -21.15 -1.28
C LYS A 831 -15.44 -22.37 -2.15
N LEU A 832 -14.55 -22.65 -3.10
CA LEU A 832 -14.69 -23.81 -4.00
C LEU A 832 -14.67 -25.13 -3.25
N LEU A 833 -13.81 -25.26 -2.23
CA LEU A 833 -13.79 -26.46 -1.36
C LEU A 833 -15.10 -26.61 -0.57
N LEU A 834 -15.65 -25.52 -0.01
CA LEU A 834 -16.95 -25.55 0.68
C LEU A 834 -18.08 -25.95 -0.27
N ASP A 835 -18.13 -25.36 -1.47
CA ASP A 835 -19.16 -25.68 -2.47
C ASP A 835 -19.07 -27.13 -2.96
N LEU A 836 -17.85 -27.66 -3.09
CA LEU A 836 -17.58 -29.03 -3.54
C LEU A 836 -17.98 -30.08 -2.49
N HIS A 837 -17.62 -29.86 -1.23
CA HIS A 837 -17.76 -30.86 -0.17
C HIS A 837 -19.03 -30.69 0.67
N TYR A 838 -19.59 -29.48 0.76
CA TYR A 838 -20.73 -29.12 1.62
C TYR A 838 -21.75 -28.23 0.88
N PRO A 839 -22.31 -28.69 -0.25
CA PRO A 839 -23.11 -27.86 -1.15
C PRO A 839 -24.35 -27.29 -0.44
N GLY A 840 -24.40 -25.96 -0.32
CA GLY A 840 -25.53 -25.22 0.25
C GLY A 840 -25.58 -25.17 1.78
N GLU A 841 -24.62 -25.79 2.49
CA GLU A 841 -24.56 -25.75 3.96
C GLU A 841 -23.90 -24.47 4.49
N TYR A 842 -22.90 -23.96 3.77
CA TYR A 842 -22.15 -22.76 4.12
C TYR A 842 -22.51 -21.59 3.20
N GLU A 843 -22.54 -20.39 3.76
CA GLU A 843 -22.73 -19.14 3.00
C GLU A 843 -21.71 -18.10 3.46
N ILE A 844 -20.91 -17.62 2.51
CA ILE A 844 -19.91 -16.59 2.77
C ILE A 844 -20.60 -15.22 2.64
N VAL A 845 -20.55 -14.43 3.71
CA VAL A 845 -21.24 -13.16 3.86
C VAL A 845 -20.27 -12.03 4.22
N ASN A 846 -20.62 -10.79 3.87
CA ASN A 846 -19.87 -9.62 4.33
C ASN A 846 -20.14 -9.36 5.83
N ALA A 847 -19.41 -8.43 6.42
CA ALA A 847 -19.49 -8.12 7.85
C ALA A 847 -20.86 -7.61 8.30
N ARG A 848 -21.56 -6.85 7.44
CA ARG A 848 -22.88 -6.28 7.72
C ARG A 848 -23.94 -7.38 7.77
N GLU A 849 -24.05 -8.17 6.71
CA GLU A 849 -24.92 -9.36 6.65
C GLU A 849 -24.63 -10.31 7.82
N PHE A 850 -23.34 -10.57 8.09
CA PHE A 850 -22.91 -11.43 9.19
C PHE A 850 -23.46 -10.92 10.54
N MET A 851 -23.29 -9.63 10.84
CA MET A 851 -23.76 -9.05 12.09
C MET A 851 -25.29 -9.04 12.20
N GLU A 852 -25.99 -8.66 11.13
CA GLU A 852 -27.46 -8.66 11.08
C GLU A 852 -28.04 -10.06 11.29
N PHE A 853 -27.47 -11.07 10.64
CA PHE A 853 -27.91 -12.46 10.77
C PHE A 853 -27.59 -13.02 12.15
N ALA A 854 -26.46 -12.65 12.73
CA ALA A 854 -26.07 -13.12 14.06
C ALA A 854 -26.98 -12.52 15.16
N VAL A 855 -27.34 -11.25 15.05
CA VAL A 855 -28.35 -10.62 15.92
C VAL A 855 -29.71 -11.27 15.74
N THR A 856 -30.13 -11.52 14.50
CA THR A 856 -31.40 -12.19 14.19
C THR A 856 -31.44 -13.59 14.82
N TYR A 857 -30.39 -14.39 14.64
CA TYR A 857 -30.27 -15.71 15.24
C TYR A 857 -30.37 -15.64 16.78
N GLN A 858 -29.64 -14.71 17.41
CA GLN A 858 -29.65 -14.52 18.86
C GLN A 858 -31.05 -14.19 19.41
N GLN A 859 -31.86 -13.42 18.66
CA GLN A 859 -33.24 -13.11 19.04
C GLN A 859 -34.15 -14.36 19.03
N TYR A 860 -33.97 -15.27 18.07
CA TYR A 860 -34.81 -16.48 17.94
C TYR A 860 -34.37 -17.64 18.85
N TYR A 861 -33.05 -17.85 19.00
CA TYR A 861 -32.49 -19.02 19.69
C TYR A 861 -31.86 -18.69 21.06
N GLY A 862 -31.83 -17.41 21.45
CA GLY A 862 -31.23 -16.94 22.70
C GLY A 862 -29.71 -16.76 22.61
N THR A 863 -29.02 -16.74 23.75
CA THR A 863 -27.55 -16.66 23.77
C THR A 863 -26.94 -17.87 23.07
N LEU A 864 -26.24 -17.62 21.97
CA LEU A 864 -25.36 -18.56 21.27
C LEU A 864 -24.48 -19.29 22.30
N ARG A 865 -24.65 -20.61 22.39
CA ARG A 865 -23.76 -21.53 23.10
C ARG A 865 -23.15 -22.50 22.12
#